data_AF-A0A318XHT6-F1
#
_entry.id   AF-A0A318XHT6-F1
#
_cell.length_a   1.000
_cell.length_b   1.000
_cell.length_c   1.000
_cell.angle_alpha   90.00
_cell.angle_beta   90.00
_cell.angle_gamma   90.00
#
_symmetry.space_group_name_H-M   'P 1'
#
loop_
_entity.id
_entity.type
_entity.pdbx_description
1 polymer ?
#
loop_
_entity_poly.entity_id
_entity_poly.type
_entity_poly.pdbx_seq_one_letter_code
_entity_poly.pdbx_strand_id
1 'polypeptide(L)'
;MPTVNELMNIAKVKLANLLTSEGFMVRDLFKGYEWNRISCRNRLLLGTLFLNYIKTDNIGVVLIEKTSSGQQRYISYRGDIMKLQKMIISNYRCFGKKPTTIEFDDLTGLIGHNSSGKTALITALLKLFGDKTSDRNIERSDFHIPISQNPDSIIENEMFIEAYFTFEKSLVEENALDVPVFFNHFIIDEPQGNPYLRIRLDATWKKSTNPEGIVESKINYITTGLSEVEESDCHKANRQELERIKIVYIPAIRQPNEQLKNVSGSIMYRLLNSIKWSDESKSKIVERTELVEQAFLEEESIILLAESLDTQWNEYHKDQRYSNAKIKFNNSDLETILKKVEVTFSPTQTTRSFKSEELGDGLRSLFYLSIVDTMLNIEEKIMEEIISKGRSKYFDLLPPILTIVAVEEPENHISPQILGRVIERLKTIAYKLNSQSVVTSHSPSIIKRIDPTNIRYFRTCRNIECSEIRALTLPNEEKEAIQFKYIKEAVTAYPELYFAKLVVLGEGDSEEIILKKMLELKNTKIDTSEISIVPLGGRHVNHFWRLLNDLNIPFITLLDFDRERDGGGWGRIKYAIQQLIENGENRKKLLDTDDGVLSKKEFDDMHTWTNYKNIGGWIEMLEGYDVYFSAPLDIDFAMLTKFKEQYIATLADNEGPFIKGYGKIHKPEVKEGDQSTYTKLLNKRIKSDLRATLKDEGGDGATYTAKEKELMIWYNYFFLNRGKPTTHRVLFTENEDIVFEDFPECLQKFVNTIIAKIN
;
A
#
# COMPACT_ATOMS: atom_id res chain seq x y z
N MET A 1 -56.95 -8.89 -29.00
CA MET A 1 -56.20 -8.22 -27.92
C MET A 1 -54.92 -8.99 -27.70
N PRO A 2 -53.80 -8.33 -27.38
CA PRO A 2 -52.54 -9.01 -27.13
C PRO A 2 -52.70 -10.04 -26.01
N THR A 3 -52.02 -11.17 -26.14
CA THR A 3 -52.02 -12.22 -25.11
C THR A 3 -51.29 -11.72 -23.85
N VAL A 4 -51.51 -12.35 -22.69
CA VAL A 4 -50.84 -11.93 -21.45
C VAL A 4 -49.31 -12.11 -21.55
N ASN A 5 -48.84 -13.09 -22.32
CA ASN A 5 -47.42 -13.28 -22.60
C ASN A 5 -46.84 -12.17 -23.50
N GLU A 6 -47.59 -11.69 -24.49
CA GLU A 6 -47.19 -10.52 -25.28
C GLU A 6 -47.14 -9.24 -24.43
N LEU A 7 -48.13 -9.04 -23.57
CA LEU A 7 -48.13 -7.93 -22.60
C LEU A 7 -46.93 -8.01 -21.65
N MET A 8 -46.56 -9.22 -21.22
CA MET A 8 -45.39 -9.46 -20.40
C MET A 8 -44.09 -9.10 -21.13
N ASN A 9 -43.94 -9.47 -22.41
CA ASN A 9 -42.78 -9.08 -23.21
C ASN A 9 -42.69 -7.57 -23.41
N ILE A 10 -43.84 -6.89 -23.62
CA ILE A 10 -43.89 -5.42 -23.72
C ILE A 10 -43.43 -4.79 -22.41
N ALA A 11 -43.89 -5.31 -21.26
CA ALA A 11 -43.48 -4.82 -19.95
C ALA A 11 -41.96 -4.98 -19.74
N LYS A 12 -41.37 -6.12 -20.15
CA LYS A 12 -39.91 -6.35 -20.09
C LYS A 12 -39.13 -5.34 -20.93
N VAL A 13 -39.55 -5.10 -22.16
CA VAL A 13 -38.89 -4.12 -23.06
C VAL A 13 -39.01 -2.70 -22.51
N LYS A 14 -40.16 -2.35 -21.90
CA LYS A 14 -40.37 -1.02 -21.33
C LYS A 14 -39.60 -0.79 -20.03
N LEU A 15 -39.37 -1.85 -19.26
CA LEU A 15 -38.48 -1.83 -18.10
C LEU A 15 -37.07 -1.35 -18.47
N ALA A 16 -36.59 -1.75 -19.65
CA ALA A 16 -35.31 -1.34 -20.21
C ALA A 16 -35.25 0.15 -20.59
N ASN A 17 -36.31 0.93 -20.40
CA ASN A 17 -36.34 2.37 -20.65
C ASN A 17 -36.65 3.24 -19.42
N LEU A 18 -36.78 2.65 -18.22
CA LEU A 18 -37.02 3.39 -16.98
C LEU A 18 -35.72 4.04 -16.44
N LEU A 19 -35.86 5.20 -15.79
CA LEU A 19 -34.75 5.87 -15.12
C LEU A 19 -34.44 5.21 -13.77
N THR A 20 -33.18 5.24 -13.35
CA THR A 20 -32.72 4.73 -12.05
C THR A 20 -33.39 5.50 -10.91
N SER A 21 -33.83 4.79 -9.86
CA SER A 21 -34.61 5.28 -8.72
C SER A 21 -36.03 5.78 -9.05
N GLU A 22 -36.57 5.49 -10.24
CA GLU A 22 -37.95 5.82 -10.59
C GLU A 22 -38.93 4.78 -10.01
N GLY A 23 -39.84 5.23 -9.15
CA GLY A 23 -40.89 4.38 -8.58
C GLY A 23 -42.06 4.20 -9.54
N PHE A 24 -42.35 2.98 -9.96
CA PHE A 24 -43.38 2.67 -10.96
C PHE A 24 -44.32 1.53 -10.53
N MET A 25 -45.47 1.43 -11.19
CA MET A 25 -46.36 0.27 -11.17
C MET A 25 -46.36 -0.39 -12.55
N VAL A 26 -46.73 -1.67 -12.63
CA VAL A 26 -46.82 -2.39 -13.92
C VAL A 26 -47.67 -1.64 -14.95
N ARG A 27 -48.70 -0.90 -14.51
CA ARG A 27 -49.55 -0.10 -15.38
C ARG A 27 -48.82 1.06 -16.05
N ASP A 28 -47.82 1.62 -15.38
CA ASP A 28 -47.08 2.80 -15.82
C ASP A 28 -46.09 2.44 -16.96
N LEU A 29 -45.82 1.14 -17.15
CA LEU A 29 -45.07 0.62 -18.31
C LEU A 29 -45.88 0.65 -19.62
N PHE A 30 -47.18 0.96 -19.55
CA PHE A 30 -48.08 1.01 -20.70
C PHE A 30 -48.65 2.40 -20.89
N LYS A 31 -48.94 2.78 -22.13
CA LYS A 31 -49.69 4.02 -22.40
C LYS A 31 -51.10 3.90 -21.82
N GLY A 32 -51.61 4.94 -21.18
CA GLY A 32 -52.89 4.89 -20.46
C GLY A 32 -54.08 4.37 -21.28
N TYR A 33 -54.16 4.69 -22.57
CA TYR A 33 -55.21 4.17 -23.46
C TYR A 33 -55.03 2.69 -23.81
N GLU A 34 -53.81 2.16 -23.81
CA GLU A 34 -53.50 0.74 -24.05
C GLU A 34 -53.80 -0.07 -22.80
N TRP A 35 -53.37 0.42 -21.63
CA TRP A 35 -53.68 -0.20 -20.34
C TRP A 35 -55.20 -0.33 -20.15
N ASN A 36 -55.94 0.73 -20.45
CA ASN A 36 -57.39 0.78 -20.30
C ASN A 36 -58.15 -0.18 -21.22
N ARG A 37 -57.54 -0.64 -22.31
CA ARG A 37 -58.12 -1.66 -23.21
C ARG A 37 -57.87 -3.09 -22.74
N ILE A 38 -56.92 -3.34 -21.84
CA ILE A 38 -56.66 -4.69 -21.31
C ILE A 38 -57.79 -5.08 -20.34
N SER A 39 -58.32 -6.30 -20.44
CA SER A 39 -59.36 -6.78 -19.53
C SER A 39 -58.86 -6.87 -18.08
N CYS A 40 -59.75 -6.70 -17.10
CA CYS A 40 -59.38 -6.75 -15.67
C CYS A 40 -58.70 -8.08 -15.28
N ARG A 41 -59.19 -9.21 -15.84
CA ARG A 41 -58.59 -10.54 -15.64
C ARG A 41 -57.14 -10.61 -16.13
N ASN A 42 -56.86 -10.03 -17.30
CA ASN A 42 -55.51 -10.03 -17.87
C ASN A 42 -54.57 -9.07 -17.12
N ARG A 43 -55.06 -7.95 -16.60
CA ARG A 43 -54.26 -7.03 -15.76
C ARG A 43 -53.81 -7.71 -14.45
N LEU A 44 -54.70 -8.45 -13.80
CA LEU A 44 -54.38 -9.19 -12.57
C LEU A 44 -53.38 -10.32 -12.82
N LEU A 45 -53.58 -11.08 -13.91
CA LEU A 45 -52.65 -12.15 -14.29
C LEU A 45 -51.27 -11.59 -14.68
N LEU A 46 -51.23 -10.49 -15.44
CA LEU A 46 -49.99 -9.79 -15.78
C LEU A 46 -49.24 -9.30 -14.53
N GLY A 47 -49.95 -8.69 -13.58
CA GLY A 47 -49.34 -8.26 -12.31
C GLY A 47 -48.73 -9.42 -11.52
N THR A 48 -49.38 -10.58 -11.52
CA THR A 48 -48.89 -11.79 -10.84
C THR A 48 -47.66 -12.38 -11.55
N LEU A 49 -47.71 -12.47 -12.89
CA LEU A 49 -46.59 -12.95 -13.70
C LEU A 49 -45.39 -12.02 -13.62
N PHE A 50 -45.62 -10.71 -13.60
CA PHE A 50 -44.57 -9.70 -13.48
C PHE A 50 -43.92 -9.71 -12.09
N LEU A 51 -44.72 -9.89 -11.04
CA LEU A 51 -44.21 -10.09 -9.68
C LEU A 51 -43.36 -11.36 -9.57
N ASN A 52 -43.82 -12.47 -10.15
CA ASN A 52 -43.04 -13.70 -10.17
C ASN A 52 -41.75 -13.53 -10.95
N TYR A 53 -41.81 -12.91 -12.13
CA TYR A 53 -40.65 -12.63 -12.97
C TYR A 53 -39.57 -11.82 -12.24
N ILE A 54 -39.94 -10.74 -11.53
CA ILE A 54 -38.99 -9.96 -10.73
C ILE A 54 -38.41 -10.78 -9.56
N LYS A 55 -39.17 -11.71 -8.99
CA LYS A 55 -38.70 -12.58 -7.90
C LYS A 55 -37.77 -13.70 -8.37
N THR A 56 -37.94 -14.19 -9.61
CA THR A 56 -37.10 -15.26 -10.17
C THR A 56 -35.91 -14.74 -10.95
N ASP A 57 -36.05 -13.61 -11.66
CA ASP A 57 -35.02 -13.05 -12.52
C ASP A 57 -34.50 -11.75 -11.91
N ASN A 58 -33.20 -11.70 -11.63
CA ASN A 58 -32.53 -10.64 -10.88
C ASN A 58 -32.24 -9.40 -11.75
N ILE A 59 -33.26 -8.60 -12.08
CA ILE A 59 -33.22 -7.57 -13.14
C ILE A 59 -33.25 -6.13 -12.57
N GLY A 60 -32.65 -5.90 -11.39
CA GLY A 60 -32.51 -4.54 -10.87
C GLY A 60 -33.81 -3.84 -10.49
N VAL A 61 -34.87 -4.57 -10.12
CA VAL A 61 -36.15 -3.98 -9.70
C VAL A 61 -36.57 -4.47 -8.33
N VAL A 62 -36.83 -3.54 -7.42
CA VAL A 62 -37.17 -3.84 -6.01
C VAL A 62 -38.64 -3.60 -5.74
N LEU A 63 -39.23 -4.42 -4.87
CA LEU A 63 -40.60 -4.29 -4.38
C LEU A 63 -40.65 -3.24 -3.27
N ILE A 64 -41.55 -2.25 -3.39
CA ILE A 64 -41.85 -1.30 -2.31
C ILE A 64 -43.14 -1.75 -1.60
N GLU A 65 -43.96 -0.81 -1.16
CA GLU A 65 -45.27 -1.03 -0.57
C GLU A 65 -46.36 -1.17 -1.64
N LYS A 66 -47.46 -1.83 -1.27
CA LYS A 66 -48.67 -1.80 -2.08
C LYS A 66 -49.38 -0.48 -1.88
N THR A 67 -49.92 0.09 -2.95
CA THR A 67 -50.84 1.22 -2.87
C THR A 67 -52.09 0.85 -2.05
N SER A 68 -52.82 1.85 -1.57
CA SER A 68 -54.13 1.67 -0.92
C SER A 68 -55.14 0.88 -1.75
N SER A 69 -54.94 0.81 -3.07
CA SER A 69 -55.73 0.01 -4.01
C SER A 69 -55.25 -1.44 -4.20
N GLY A 70 -54.24 -1.88 -3.43
CA GLY A 70 -53.67 -3.23 -3.49
C GLY A 70 -52.68 -3.47 -4.65
N GLN A 71 -52.34 -2.45 -5.45
CA GLN A 71 -51.36 -2.54 -6.53
C GLN A 71 -49.93 -2.45 -6.01
N GLN A 72 -49.06 -3.37 -6.44
CA GLN A 72 -47.65 -3.40 -6.07
C GLN A 72 -46.86 -2.26 -6.73
N ARG A 73 -46.10 -1.49 -5.96
CA ARG A 73 -45.08 -0.55 -6.47
C ARG A 73 -43.71 -1.20 -6.55
N TYR A 74 -42.92 -0.72 -7.50
CA TYR A 74 -41.59 -1.16 -7.82
C TYR A 74 -40.67 0.05 -7.95
N ILE A 75 -39.35 -0.14 -7.82
CA ILE A 75 -38.33 0.86 -8.14
C ILE A 75 -37.24 0.22 -8.98
N SER A 76 -36.84 0.84 -10.08
CA SER A 76 -35.73 0.37 -10.91
C SER A 76 -34.41 0.94 -10.43
N TYR A 77 -33.42 0.08 -10.19
CA TYR A 77 -32.02 0.44 -10.05
C TYR A 77 -31.26 0.00 -11.30
N ARG A 78 -30.26 0.78 -11.72
CA ARG A 78 -29.27 0.38 -12.74
C ARG A 78 -27.89 0.73 -12.22
N GLY A 79 -26.97 -0.19 -12.48
CA GLY A 79 -26.02 -0.64 -11.47
C GLY A 79 -25.06 0.37 -10.86
N ASP A 80 -24.72 0.05 -9.63
CA ASP A 80 -23.65 0.66 -8.89
C ASP A 80 -22.51 -0.35 -8.76
N ILE A 81 -21.28 0.11 -8.92
CA ILE A 81 -20.08 -0.70 -8.72
C ILE A 81 -19.82 -0.78 -7.22
N MET A 82 -19.84 -2.00 -6.69
CA MET A 82 -19.51 -2.27 -5.30
C MET A 82 -18.00 -2.18 -5.09
N LYS A 83 -17.55 -1.33 -4.17
CA LYS A 83 -16.14 -1.22 -3.76
C LYS A 83 -16.04 -1.31 -2.24
N LEU A 84 -15.01 -2.01 -1.74
CA LEU A 84 -14.60 -1.89 -0.35
C LEU A 84 -13.98 -0.50 -0.17
N GLN A 85 -14.61 0.35 0.63
CA GLN A 85 -14.15 1.72 0.88
C GLN A 85 -13.25 1.77 2.12
N LYS A 86 -13.66 1.13 3.20
CA LYS A 86 -12.89 1.11 4.45
C LYS A 86 -13.16 -0.13 5.28
N MET A 87 -12.22 -0.46 6.15
CA MET A 87 -12.40 -1.40 7.25
C MET A 87 -12.15 -0.73 8.59
N ILE A 88 -12.88 -1.16 9.61
CA ILE A 88 -12.67 -0.76 10.99
C ILE A 88 -12.35 -2.01 11.79
N ILE A 89 -11.20 -2.03 12.45
CA ILE A 89 -10.73 -3.17 13.23
C ILE A 89 -10.56 -2.74 14.68
N SER A 90 -11.07 -3.54 15.60
CA SER A 90 -10.88 -3.33 17.03
C SER A 90 -10.48 -4.62 17.72
N ASN A 91 -9.44 -4.53 18.55
CA ASN A 91 -8.96 -5.56 19.46
C ASN A 91 -8.59 -6.90 18.77
N TYR A 92 -8.08 -6.83 17.54
CA TYR A 92 -7.70 -7.98 16.71
C TYR A 92 -6.18 -8.00 16.51
N ARG A 93 -5.51 -9.06 16.99
CA ARG A 93 -4.07 -9.32 16.88
C ARG A 93 -3.21 -8.13 17.34
N CYS A 94 -2.66 -7.35 16.41
CA CYS A 94 -1.82 -6.19 16.69
C CYS A 94 -2.62 -4.88 16.80
N PHE A 95 -3.92 -4.89 16.48
CA PHE A 95 -4.80 -3.74 16.63
C PHE A 95 -5.42 -3.74 18.02
N GLY A 96 -5.21 -2.65 18.77
CA GLY A 96 -5.73 -2.51 20.12
C GLY A 96 -7.25 -2.29 20.20
N LYS A 97 -7.75 -2.10 21.41
CA LYS A 97 -9.17 -1.85 21.69
C LYS A 97 -9.72 -0.56 21.06
N LYS A 98 -8.86 0.41 20.77
CA LYS A 98 -9.26 1.62 20.06
C LYS A 98 -9.47 1.25 18.59
N PRO A 99 -10.68 1.45 18.02
CA PRO A 99 -10.94 1.11 16.63
C PRO A 99 -9.97 1.83 15.68
N THR A 100 -9.38 1.08 14.77
CA THR A 100 -8.49 1.58 13.72
C THR A 100 -9.21 1.50 12.38
N THR A 101 -9.30 2.64 11.68
CA THR A 101 -9.92 2.73 10.35
C THR A 101 -8.85 2.65 9.27
N ILE A 102 -9.10 1.82 8.25
CA ILE A 102 -8.24 1.64 7.09
C ILE A 102 -9.05 1.89 5.84
N GLU A 103 -8.67 2.87 5.04
CA GLU A 103 -9.29 3.16 3.75
C GLU A 103 -8.66 2.34 2.63
N PHE A 104 -9.46 1.98 1.63
CA PHE A 104 -9.05 1.19 0.47
C PHE A 104 -9.34 1.96 -0.81
N ASP A 105 -8.38 1.90 -1.73
CA ASP A 105 -8.49 2.35 -3.11
C ASP A 105 -8.61 1.15 -4.06
N ASP A 106 -8.82 1.38 -5.35
CA ASP A 106 -8.82 0.34 -6.38
C ASP A 106 -7.54 -0.53 -6.31
N LEU A 107 -6.37 0.12 -6.17
CA LEU A 107 -5.12 -0.51 -5.77
C LEU A 107 -4.66 0.10 -4.45
N THR A 108 -4.57 -0.70 -3.39
CA THR A 108 -4.11 -0.27 -2.06
C THR A 108 -2.75 -0.89 -1.74
N GLY A 109 -1.74 -0.06 -1.46
CA GLY A 109 -0.40 -0.48 -1.03
C GLY A 109 -0.25 -0.44 0.49
N LEU A 110 -0.17 -1.60 1.14
CA LEU A 110 0.10 -1.72 2.58
C LEU A 110 1.61 -1.78 2.79
N ILE A 111 2.20 -0.69 3.26
CA ILE A 111 3.66 -0.53 3.37
C ILE A 111 4.08 -0.46 4.83
N GLY A 112 5.17 -1.12 5.19
CA GLY A 112 5.75 -1.01 6.53
C GLY A 112 6.67 -2.16 6.88
N HIS A 113 7.24 -2.14 8.07
CA HIS A 113 8.12 -3.20 8.57
C HIS A 113 7.40 -4.54 8.72
N ASN A 114 8.17 -5.62 8.83
CA ASN A 114 7.62 -6.92 9.19
C ASN A 114 6.95 -6.84 10.57
N SER A 115 5.86 -7.58 10.74
CA SER A 115 5.05 -7.56 11.96
C SER A 115 4.36 -6.23 12.29
N SER A 116 4.28 -5.28 11.35
CA SER A 116 3.56 -4.01 11.56
C SER A 116 2.03 -4.11 11.44
N GLY A 117 1.49 -5.28 11.08
CA GLY A 117 0.05 -5.52 10.95
C GLY A 117 -0.48 -5.65 9.52
N LYS A 118 0.38 -5.56 8.50
CA LYS A 118 0.02 -5.76 7.08
C LYS A 118 -0.72 -7.08 6.84
N THR A 119 -0.11 -8.18 7.25
CA THR A 119 -0.69 -9.53 7.16
C THR A 119 -1.95 -9.65 8.02
N ALA A 120 -1.99 -9.01 9.20
CA ALA A 120 -3.16 -9.02 10.06
C ALA A 120 -4.38 -8.44 9.34
N LEU A 121 -4.24 -7.32 8.62
CA LEU A 121 -5.33 -6.77 7.81
C LEU A 121 -5.83 -7.73 6.72
N ILE A 122 -4.92 -8.40 6.00
CA ILE A 122 -5.33 -9.41 4.99
C ILE A 122 -6.07 -10.56 5.68
N THR A 123 -5.58 -11.05 6.81
CA THR A 123 -6.27 -12.12 7.54
C THR A 123 -7.64 -11.68 8.07
N ALA A 124 -7.83 -10.41 8.44
CA ALA A 124 -9.13 -9.88 8.82
C ALA A 124 -10.14 -9.92 7.66
N LEU A 125 -9.69 -9.60 6.44
CA LEU A 125 -10.50 -9.80 5.22
C LEU A 125 -10.83 -11.28 4.99
N LEU A 126 -9.87 -12.19 5.21
CA LEU A 126 -10.09 -13.63 5.13
C LEU A 126 -11.11 -14.11 6.18
N LYS A 127 -11.12 -13.54 7.39
CA LYS A 127 -12.10 -13.89 8.43
C LYS A 127 -13.54 -13.60 7.97
N LEU A 128 -13.75 -12.50 7.25
CA LEU A 128 -15.05 -12.12 6.69
C LEU A 128 -15.41 -12.91 5.41
N PHE A 129 -14.49 -12.92 4.44
CA PHE A 129 -14.80 -13.29 3.04
C PHE A 129 -14.01 -14.51 2.51
N GLY A 130 -13.16 -15.13 3.32
CA GLY A 130 -12.35 -16.27 2.91
C GLY A 130 -13.19 -17.45 2.41
N ASP A 131 -12.70 -18.18 1.41
CA ASP A 131 -13.41 -19.30 0.77
C ASP A 131 -13.40 -20.56 1.65
N LYS A 132 -12.29 -20.84 2.36
CA LYS A 132 -12.17 -22.02 3.21
C LYS A 132 -12.69 -21.74 4.61
N THR A 133 -13.23 -22.77 5.26
CA THR A 133 -13.64 -22.68 6.67
C THR A 133 -12.45 -22.34 7.57
N SER A 134 -11.27 -22.88 7.29
CA SER A 134 -10.02 -22.54 8.01
C SER A 134 -9.69 -21.06 7.95
N ASP A 135 -9.96 -20.41 6.81
CA ASP A 135 -9.64 -18.98 6.62
C ASP A 135 -10.55 -18.11 7.51
N ARG A 136 -11.75 -18.60 7.83
CA ARG A 136 -12.79 -17.86 8.58
C ARG A 136 -12.82 -18.12 10.08
N ASN A 137 -12.21 -19.22 10.54
CA ASN A 137 -12.21 -19.59 11.96
C ASN A 137 -11.49 -18.53 12.80
N ILE A 138 -12.09 -18.11 13.92
CA ILE A 138 -11.46 -17.19 14.88
C ILE A 138 -10.83 -18.02 16.00
N GLU A 139 -9.59 -17.69 16.36
CA GLU A 139 -8.83 -18.38 17.40
C GLU A 139 -8.54 -17.45 18.59
N ARG A 140 -8.15 -18.00 19.74
CA ARG A 140 -7.73 -17.20 20.91
C ARG A 140 -6.60 -16.22 20.57
N SER A 141 -5.69 -16.63 19.69
CA SER A 141 -4.55 -15.83 19.21
C SER A 141 -4.97 -14.62 18.35
N ASP A 142 -6.21 -14.59 17.85
CA ASP A 142 -6.73 -13.47 17.08
C ASP A 142 -7.14 -12.28 17.96
N PHE A 143 -7.34 -12.47 19.26
CA PHE A 143 -7.70 -11.41 20.18
C PHE A 143 -6.46 -10.66 20.66
N HIS A 144 -6.47 -9.33 20.56
CA HIS A 144 -5.35 -8.52 21.02
C HIS A 144 -5.19 -8.59 22.55
N ILE A 145 -3.95 -8.76 22.97
CA ILE A 145 -3.52 -8.73 24.38
C ILE A 145 -2.28 -7.84 24.45
N PRO A 146 -2.30 -6.72 25.19
CA PRO A 146 -1.13 -5.89 25.41
C PRO A 146 0.00 -6.66 26.09
N ILE A 147 1.26 -6.38 25.74
CA ILE A 147 2.45 -7.03 26.32
C ILE A 147 2.52 -6.80 27.83
N SER A 148 2.07 -5.62 28.25
CA SER A 148 1.95 -5.23 29.66
C SER A 148 0.94 -6.06 30.46
N GLN A 149 0.05 -6.82 29.81
CA GLN A 149 -1.01 -7.59 30.44
C GLN A 149 -0.70 -9.10 30.46
N ASN A 150 -0.87 -9.76 31.61
CA ASN A 150 -0.72 -11.21 31.71
C ASN A 150 -1.88 -11.94 30.98
N PRO A 151 -1.61 -12.77 29.95
CA PRO A 151 -2.64 -13.49 29.20
C PRO A 151 -3.52 -14.42 30.05
N ASP A 152 -3.00 -14.96 31.16
CA ASP A 152 -3.74 -15.90 32.02
C ASP A 152 -4.76 -15.20 32.92
N SER A 153 -4.63 -13.89 33.10
CA SER A 153 -5.55 -13.06 33.89
C SER A 153 -6.83 -12.70 33.14
N ILE A 154 -6.87 -12.88 31.82
CA ILE A 154 -7.99 -12.49 30.98
C ILE A 154 -9.08 -13.56 31.08
N ILE A 155 -10.29 -13.13 31.46
CA ILE A 155 -11.48 -14.00 31.60
C ILE A 155 -12.34 -13.92 30.35
N GLU A 156 -12.44 -12.72 29.77
CA GLU A 156 -13.26 -12.43 28.60
C GLU A 156 -12.55 -11.39 27.73
N ASN A 157 -12.67 -11.53 26.41
CA ASN A 157 -12.14 -10.57 25.45
C ASN A 157 -13.06 -10.49 24.23
N GLU A 158 -13.28 -9.29 23.72
CA GLU A 158 -14.19 -9.04 22.60
C GLU A 158 -13.47 -8.28 21.49
N MET A 159 -13.76 -8.61 20.24
CA MET A 159 -13.19 -7.95 19.08
C MET A 159 -14.26 -7.78 18.01
N PHE A 160 -14.02 -6.83 17.09
CA PHE A 160 -14.82 -6.76 15.88
C PHE A 160 -13.98 -6.36 14.67
N ILE A 161 -14.44 -6.82 13.51
CA ILE A 161 -13.92 -6.45 12.20
C ILE A 161 -15.12 -6.01 11.37
N GLU A 162 -15.14 -4.75 10.94
CA GLU A 162 -16.22 -4.18 10.15
C GLU A 162 -15.70 -3.73 8.78
N ALA A 163 -16.42 -4.06 7.72
CA ALA A 163 -16.14 -3.67 6.35
C ALA A 163 -17.27 -2.79 5.80
N TYR A 164 -16.90 -1.67 5.19
CA TYR A 164 -17.80 -0.72 4.56
C TYR A 164 -17.64 -0.81 3.05
N PHE A 165 -18.75 -1.03 2.36
CA PHE A 165 -18.81 -1.04 0.91
C PHE A 165 -19.62 0.13 0.41
N THR A 166 -19.07 0.83 -0.58
CA THR A 166 -19.78 1.88 -1.31
C THR A 166 -20.23 1.37 -2.66
N PHE A 167 -21.22 2.07 -3.19
CA PHE A 167 -21.85 1.78 -4.46
C PHE A 167 -21.70 3.04 -5.31
N GLU A 168 -20.71 3.03 -6.21
CA GLU A 168 -20.44 4.15 -7.11
C GLU A 168 -21.22 3.99 -8.41
N LYS A 169 -21.83 5.08 -8.89
CA LYS A 169 -22.46 5.09 -10.21
C LYS A 169 -21.38 4.90 -11.28
N SER A 170 -21.53 3.89 -12.14
CA SER A 170 -20.66 3.70 -13.29
C SER A 170 -20.71 4.96 -14.19
N LEU A 171 -19.54 5.57 -14.45
CA LEU A 171 -19.39 6.66 -15.43
C LEU A 171 -19.65 6.18 -16.87
N VAL A 172 -19.61 4.88 -17.11
CA VAL A 172 -20.03 4.26 -18.37
C VAL A 172 -21.53 4.05 -18.28
N GLU A 173 -22.29 4.94 -18.93
CA GLU A 173 -23.73 4.76 -19.15
C GLU A 173 -23.98 3.34 -19.72
N GLU A 174 -24.95 2.64 -19.12
CA GLU A 174 -25.53 1.34 -19.54
C GLU A 174 -24.93 0.01 -19.01
N ASN A 175 -23.78 -0.05 -18.33
CA ASN A 175 -23.08 -1.34 -18.11
C ASN A 175 -22.78 -1.81 -16.67
N ALA A 176 -23.56 -1.42 -15.66
CA ALA A 176 -23.33 -1.90 -14.28
C ALA A 176 -24.34 -2.98 -13.86
N LEU A 177 -23.86 -4.02 -13.17
CA LEU A 177 -24.73 -5.02 -12.55
C LEU A 177 -25.36 -4.47 -11.29
N ASP A 178 -26.67 -4.57 -11.20
CA ASP A 178 -27.35 -4.36 -9.95
C ASP A 178 -26.90 -5.38 -8.90
N VAL A 179 -26.96 -4.97 -7.63
CA VAL A 179 -26.61 -5.80 -6.49
C VAL A 179 -27.85 -6.17 -5.64
N PRO A 180 -28.92 -6.78 -6.20
CA PRO A 180 -30.17 -6.98 -5.45
C PRO A 180 -30.06 -7.82 -4.18
N VAL A 181 -29.01 -8.63 -4.11
CA VAL A 181 -28.73 -9.50 -2.96
C VAL A 181 -28.52 -8.69 -1.68
N PHE A 182 -27.94 -7.49 -1.75
CA PHE A 182 -27.63 -6.68 -0.56
C PHE A 182 -28.60 -5.51 -0.31
N PHE A 183 -29.60 -5.30 -1.17
CA PHE A 183 -30.46 -4.11 -1.13
C PHE A 183 -31.22 -3.93 0.19
N ASN A 184 -31.68 -5.03 0.79
CA ASN A 184 -32.40 -4.98 2.07
C ASN A 184 -31.51 -4.57 3.25
N HIS A 185 -30.21 -4.38 3.01
CA HIS A 185 -29.19 -4.09 4.02
C HIS A 185 -28.45 -2.77 3.75
N PHE A 186 -28.90 -1.99 2.77
CA PHE A 186 -28.29 -0.69 2.46
C PHE A 186 -28.69 0.38 3.47
N ILE A 187 -27.74 1.29 3.70
CA ILE A 187 -27.90 2.47 4.54
C ILE A 187 -27.73 3.72 3.67
N ILE A 188 -28.54 4.74 3.96
CA ILE A 188 -28.48 6.06 3.34
C ILE A 188 -28.61 7.08 4.47
N ASP A 189 -27.52 7.78 4.80
CA ASP A 189 -27.50 8.73 5.93
C ASP A 189 -28.17 10.07 5.59
N GLU A 190 -28.09 10.50 4.33
CA GLU A 190 -28.61 11.79 3.87
C GLU A 190 -29.54 11.64 2.66
N PRO A 191 -30.58 12.48 2.51
CA PRO A 191 -31.41 12.50 1.31
C PRO A 191 -30.55 12.69 0.05
N GLN A 192 -30.64 11.75 -0.90
CA GLN A 192 -29.80 11.66 -2.12
C GLN A 192 -28.33 11.25 -1.93
N GLY A 193 -27.92 10.84 -0.73
CA GLY A 193 -26.62 10.21 -0.51
C GLY A 193 -26.49 8.87 -1.24
N ASN A 194 -25.25 8.48 -1.54
CA ASN A 194 -24.99 7.16 -2.13
C ASN A 194 -25.24 6.06 -1.07
N PRO A 195 -25.91 4.96 -1.44
CA PRO A 195 -26.09 3.85 -0.51
C PRO A 195 -24.74 3.23 -0.16
N TYR A 196 -24.64 2.69 1.04
CA TYR A 196 -23.49 1.90 1.48
C TYR A 196 -23.93 0.69 2.30
N LEU A 197 -23.05 -0.32 2.39
CA LEU A 197 -23.29 -1.57 3.08
C LEU A 197 -22.23 -1.75 4.18
N ARG A 198 -22.68 -2.09 5.39
CA ARG A 198 -21.83 -2.42 6.53
C ARG A 198 -21.92 -3.91 6.85
N ILE A 199 -20.80 -4.61 6.84
CA ILE A 199 -20.70 -6.02 7.24
C ILE A 199 -19.75 -6.10 8.42
N ARG A 200 -20.22 -6.61 9.55
CA ARG A 200 -19.44 -6.69 10.79
C ARG A 200 -19.36 -8.11 11.31
N LEU A 201 -18.14 -8.55 11.61
CA LEU A 201 -17.85 -9.75 12.39
C LEU A 201 -17.61 -9.33 13.83
N ASP A 202 -18.42 -9.85 14.74
CA ASP A 202 -18.21 -9.73 16.18
C ASP A 202 -17.74 -11.09 16.71
N ALA A 203 -16.72 -11.09 17.57
CA ALA A 203 -16.25 -12.30 18.22
C ALA A 203 -15.96 -12.05 19.70
N THR A 204 -16.31 -13.03 20.53
CA THR A 204 -16.09 -13.03 21.97
C THR A 204 -15.34 -14.29 22.37
N TRP A 205 -14.26 -14.14 23.12
CA TRP A 205 -13.54 -15.23 23.76
C TRP A 205 -13.82 -15.24 25.25
N LYS A 206 -14.12 -16.41 25.81
CA LYS A 206 -14.30 -16.64 27.25
C LYS A 206 -13.40 -17.76 27.73
N LYS A 207 -12.73 -17.53 28.86
CA LYS A 207 -11.91 -18.55 29.53
C LYS A 207 -12.82 -19.71 29.97
N SER A 208 -12.38 -20.94 29.69
CA SER A 208 -13.08 -22.16 30.09
C SER A 208 -12.10 -23.16 30.70
N THR A 209 -12.56 -24.37 31.01
CA THR A 209 -11.68 -25.47 31.46
C THR A 209 -10.73 -25.95 30.36
N ASN A 210 -11.00 -25.62 29.09
CA ASN A 210 -10.10 -25.84 27.97
C ASN A 210 -9.03 -24.73 27.94
N PRO A 211 -7.73 -25.06 27.78
CA PRO A 211 -6.66 -24.07 27.58
C PRO A 211 -6.94 -23.03 26.48
N GLU A 212 -7.66 -23.41 25.42
CA GLU A 212 -8.02 -22.51 24.32
C GLU A 212 -9.25 -21.64 24.60
N GLY A 213 -9.97 -21.88 25.69
CA GLY A 213 -11.24 -21.20 26.00
C GLY A 213 -12.36 -21.56 25.02
N ILE A 214 -13.39 -20.71 24.98
CA ILE A 214 -14.53 -20.81 24.06
C ILE A 214 -14.55 -19.51 23.24
N VAL A 215 -14.57 -19.64 21.91
CA VAL A 215 -14.73 -18.53 20.97
C VAL A 215 -16.12 -18.63 20.34
N GLU A 216 -16.89 -17.56 20.43
CA GLU A 216 -18.14 -17.38 19.71
C GLU A 216 -17.98 -16.24 18.72
N SER A 217 -18.47 -16.41 17.48
CA SER A 217 -18.43 -15.37 16.47
C SER A 217 -19.71 -15.32 15.64
N LYS A 218 -20.07 -14.12 15.18
CA LYS A 218 -21.23 -13.85 14.32
C LYS A 218 -20.88 -12.81 13.27
N ILE A 219 -21.44 -12.95 12.08
CA ILE A 219 -21.33 -11.96 11.00
C ILE A 219 -22.72 -11.39 10.74
N ASN A 220 -22.84 -10.07 10.82
CA ASN A 220 -24.09 -9.34 10.66
C ASN A 220 -23.95 -8.22 9.62
N TYR A 221 -25.04 -7.95 8.91
CA TYR A 221 -25.28 -6.67 8.28
C TYR A 221 -25.69 -5.67 9.35
N ILE A 222 -25.04 -4.51 9.36
CA ILE A 222 -25.40 -3.39 10.22
C ILE A 222 -26.26 -2.44 9.40
N THR A 223 -27.39 -1.98 9.95
CA THR A 223 -28.38 -1.15 9.22
C THR A 223 -28.52 0.27 9.76
N THR A 224 -27.63 0.67 10.67
CA THR A 224 -27.55 2.03 11.23
C THR A 224 -26.29 2.74 10.73
N GLY A 225 -26.35 4.07 10.54
CA GLY A 225 -25.19 4.91 10.27
C GLY A 225 -24.42 5.33 11.53
N LEU A 226 -24.96 5.04 12.71
CA LEU A 226 -24.36 5.40 13.98
C LEU A 226 -23.12 4.55 14.30
N SER A 227 -22.21 5.12 15.10
CA SER A 227 -20.99 4.43 15.55
C SER A 227 -21.30 3.35 16.60
N GLU A 228 -22.26 3.63 17.47
CA GLU A 228 -22.81 2.65 18.41
C GLU A 228 -23.85 1.80 17.67
N VAL A 229 -23.72 0.48 17.79
CA VAL A 229 -24.56 -0.49 17.09
C VAL A 229 -25.39 -1.24 18.13
N GLU A 230 -26.72 -1.12 18.05
CA GLU A 230 -27.62 -1.90 18.91
C GLU A 230 -27.91 -3.27 18.29
N GLU A 231 -28.40 -4.21 19.10
CA GLU A 231 -28.74 -5.55 18.62
C GLU A 231 -29.91 -5.54 17.61
N SER A 232 -30.80 -4.56 17.70
CA SER A 232 -31.89 -4.34 16.73
C SER A 232 -31.41 -3.98 15.33
N ASP A 233 -30.21 -3.38 15.21
CA ASP A 233 -29.64 -2.94 13.94
C ASP A 233 -28.84 -4.05 13.24
N CYS A 234 -28.66 -5.19 13.91
CA CYS A 234 -27.86 -6.32 13.48
C CYS A 234 -28.73 -7.39 12.79
N HIS A 235 -28.57 -7.56 11.48
CA HIS A 235 -29.20 -8.64 10.73
C HIS A 235 -28.18 -9.72 10.38
N LYS A 236 -28.44 -10.97 10.75
CA LYS A 236 -27.52 -12.08 10.47
C LYS A 236 -27.21 -12.18 8.98
N ALA A 237 -25.92 -12.18 8.63
CA ALA A 237 -25.50 -12.26 7.24
C ALA A 237 -25.61 -13.69 6.71
N ASN A 238 -26.21 -13.84 5.51
CA ASN A 238 -26.31 -15.12 4.84
C ASN A 238 -25.00 -15.46 4.12
N ARG A 239 -24.51 -16.68 4.31
CA ARG A 239 -23.24 -17.11 3.73
C ARG A 239 -23.26 -17.12 2.19
N GLN A 240 -24.37 -17.51 1.57
CA GLN A 240 -24.50 -17.52 0.11
C GLN A 240 -24.42 -16.11 -0.48
N GLU A 241 -24.85 -15.11 0.29
CA GLU A 241 -24.78 -13.70 -0.10
C GLU A 241 -23.36 -13.17 0.07
N LEU A 242 -22.70 -13.48 1.19
CA LEU A 242 -21.29 -13.12 1.42
C LEU A 242 -20.34 -13.74 0.38
N GLU A 243 -20.65 -14.91 -0.18
CA GLU A 243 -19.86 -15.53 -1.26
C GLU A 243 -19.85 -14.73 -2.58
N ARG A 244 -20.73 -13.71 -2.70
CA ARG A 244 -20.68 -12.73 -3.80
C ARG A 244 -19.54 -11.73 -3.65
N ILE A 245 -18.90 -11.65 -2.48
CA ILE A 245 -17.67 -10.89 -2.22
C ILE A 245 -16.55 -11.90 -2.03
N LYS A 246 -15.58 -11.91 -2.93
CA LYS A 246 -14.49 -12.90 -2.95
C LYS A 246 -13.16 -12.26 -2.61
N ILE A 247 -12.33 -13.00 -1.88
CA ILE A 247 -10.92 -12.66 -1.68
C ILE A 247 -10.04 -13.74 -2.29
N VAL A 248 -9.14 -13.33 -3.17
CA VAL A 248 -8.07 -14.16 -3.73
C VAL A 248 -6.77 -13.75 -3.04
N TYR A 249 -6.32 -14.56 -2.09
CA TYR A 249 -5.12 -14.29 -1.32
C TYR A 249 -3.91 -15.07 -1.83
N ILE A 250 -2.81 -14.35 -2.05
CA ILE A 250 -1.50 -14.86 -2.45
C ILE A 250 -0.52 -14.62 -1.28
N PRO A 251 -0.11 -15.66 -0.54
CA PRO A 251 0.77 -15.51 0.63
C PRO A 251 2.24 -15.24 0.23
N ALA A 252 3.00 -14.67 1.19
CA ALA A 252 4.42 -14.36 1.03
C ALA A 252 5.32 -15.61 0.90
N ILE A 253 5.10 -16.61 1.75
CA ILE A 253 5.87 -17.86 1.76
C ILE A 253 5.13 -18.89 0.89
N ARG A 254 5.69 -19.18 -0.28
CA ARG A 254 5.16 -20.20 -1.18
C ARG A 254 5.61 -21.59 -0.71
N GLN A 255 4.92 -22.18 0.25
CA GLN A 255 5.16 -23.60 0.53
C GLN A 255 4.78 -24.42 -0.72
N PRO A 256 5.68 -25.26 -1.28
CA PRO A 256 5.71 -25.46 -2.73
C PRO A 256 4.64 -26.42 -3.30
N ASN A 257 4.10 -27.35 -2.50
CA ASN A 257 3.40 -28.51 -3.08
C ASN A 257 1.89 -28.51 -2.83
N GLU A 258 1.41 -28.22 -1.61
CA GLU A 258 -0.03 -28.33 -1.31
C GLU A 258 -0.80 -27.05 -1.64
N GLN A 259 -0.27 -25.87 -1.32
CA GLN A 259 -1.01 -24.62 -1.52
C GLN A 259 -1.11 -24.25 -3.00
N LEU A 260 -0.02 -24.36 -3.76
CA LEU A 260 -0.01 -24.03 -5.20
C LEU A 260 -0.88 -25.00 -6.00
N LYS A 261 -0.79 -26.31 -5.74
CA LYS A 261 -1.66 -27.31 -6.37
C LYS A 261 -3.13 -27.06 -6.05
N ASN A 262 -3.45 -26.83 -4.78
CA ASN A 262 -4.83 -26.58 -4.36
C ASN A 262 -5.38 -25.29 -4.96
N VAL A 263 -4.60 -24.21 -5.00
CA VAL A 263 -5.12 -22.92 -5.46
C VAL A 263 -5.17 -22.85 -6.99
N SER A 264 -4.09 -23.21 -7.71
CA SER A 264 -4.13 -23.27 -9.19
C SER A 264 -5.14 -24.30 -9.70
N GLY A 265 -5.20 -25.48 -9.06
CA GLY A 265 -6.20 -26.50 -9.33
C GLY A 265 -7.62 -26.03 -9.04
N SER A 266 -7.86 -25.30 -7.94
CA SER A 266 -9.20 -24.76 -7.62
C SER A 266 -9.64 -23.68 -8.59
N ILE A 267 -8.73 -22.77 -9.01
CA ILE A 267 -9.06 -21.71 -9.97
C ILE A 267 -9.30 -22.32 -11.35
N MET A 268 -8.45 -23.25 -11.79
CA MET A 268 -8.63 -23.96 -13.05
C MET A 268 -9.90 -24.80 -13.06
N TYR A 269 -10.16 -25.57 -12.00
CA TYR A 269 -11.41 -26.30 -11.85
C TYR A 269 -12.60 -25.36 -11.90
N ARG A 270 -12.56 -24.20 -11.23
CA ARG A 270 -13.62 -23.20 -11.28
C ARG A 270 -13.84 -22.68 -12.70
N LEU A 271 -12.77 -22.34 -13.41
CA LEU A 271 -12.84 -21.88 -14.80
C LEU A 271 -13.45 -22.97 -15.69
N LEU A 272 -12.98 -24.21 -15.59
CA LEU A 272 -13.46 -25.32 -16.42
C LEU A 272 -14.89 -25.75 -16.07
N ASN A 273 -15.26 -25.70 -14.79
CA ASN A 273 -16.60 -25.99 -14.32
C ASN A 273 -17.58 -24.87 -14.65
N SER A 274 -17.10 -23.64 -14.83
CA SER A 274 -17.94 -22.53 -15.30
C SER A 274 -18.35 -22.68 -16.76
N ILE A 275 -17.61 -23.44 -17.56
CA ILE A 275 -17.90 -23.66 -18.99
C ILE A 275 -19.18 -24.47 -19.14
N LYS A 276 -20.04 -24.03 -20.06
CA LYS A 276 -21.23 -24.75 -20.49
C LYS A 276 -20.86 -25.87 -21.47
N TRP A 277 -20.61 -27.06 -20.94
CA TRP A 277 -20.32 -28.25 -21.74
C TRP A 277 -21.58 -28.76 -22.46
N SER A 278 -21.50 -28.98 -23.78
CA SER A 278 -22.59 -29.60 -24.54
C SER A 278 -22.75 -31.07 -24.15
N ASP A 279 -23.98 -31.58 -24.18
CA ASP A 279 -24.24 -32.99 -23.85
C ASP A 279 -23.51 -33.95 -24.80
N GLU A 280 -23.33 -33.54 -26.06
CA GLU A 280 -22.52 -34.28 -27.03
C GLU A 280 -21.05 -34.40 -26.58
N SER A 281 -20.43 -33.30 -26.12
CA SER A 281 -19.05 -33.32 -25.62
C SER A 281 -18.93 -34.13 -24.34
N LYS A 282 -19.90 -34.02 -23.43
CA LYS A 282 -19.94 -34.83 -22.19
C LYS A 282 -19.93 -36.32 -22.53
N SER A 283 -20.86 -36.77 -23.37
CA SER A 283 -20.98 -38.17 -23.77
C SER A 283 -19.73 -38.69 -24.47
N LYS A 284 -19.14 -37.90 -25.38
CA LYS A 284 -17.88 -38.28 -26.06
C LYS A 284 -16.71 -38.46 -25.09
N ILE A 285 -16.58 -37.61 -24.07
CA ILE A 285 -15.50 -37.72 -23.09
C ILE A 285 -15.67 -38.98 -22.23
N VAL A 286 -16.89 -39.25 -21.78
CA VAL A 286 -17.22 -40.45 -20.99
C VAL A 286 -16.91 -41.72 -21.78
N GLU A 287 -17.44 -41.84 -23.00
CA GLU A 287 -17.24 -43.01 -23.87
C GLU A 287 -15.76 -43.28 -24.14
N ARG A 288 -14.97 -42.23 -24.44
CA ARG A 288 -13.53 -42.38 -24.68
C ARG A 288 -12.76 -42.79 -23.43
N THR A 289 -13.20 -42.34 -22.25
CA THR A 289 -12.57 -42.70 -20.98
C THR A 289 -12.85 -44.16 -20.63
N GLU A 290 -14.06 -44.66 -20.90
CA GLU A 290 -14.42 -46.07 -20.72
C GLU A 290 -13.57 -46.99 -21.61
N LEU A 291 -13.30 -46.59 -22.86
CA LEU A 291 -12.42 -47.36 -23.74
C LEU A 291 -10.97 -47.44 -23.21
N VAL A 292 -10.47 -46.36 -22.61
CA VAL A 292 -9.14 -46.36 -21.98
C VAL A 292 -9.12 -47.26 -20.73
N GLU A 293 -10.20 -47.23 -19.94
CA GLU A 293 -10.35 -48.08 -18.76
C GLU A 293 -10.42 -49.56 -19.13
N GLN A 294 -11.12 -49.91 -20.21
CA GLN A 294 -11.16 -51.28 -20.74
C GLN A 294 -9.77 -51.78 -21.13
N ALA A 295 -9.03 -51.01 -21.93
CA ALA A 295 -7.68 -51.38 -22.33
C ALA A 295 -6.73 -51.56 -21.13
N PHE A 296 -6.91 -50.80 -20.04
CA PHE A 296 -6.12 -50.95 -18.81
C PHE A 296 -6.45 -52.24 -18.05
N LEU A 297 -7.73 -52.65 -18.03
CA LEU A 297 -8.20 -53.85 -17.33
C LEU A 297 -7.96 -55.15 -18.11
N GLU A 298 -7.66 -55.06 -19.41
CA GLU A 298 -7.30 -56.22 -20.25
C GLU A 298 -5.88 -56.77 -19.97
N GLU A 299 -5.03 -55.99 -19.30
CA GLU A 299 -3.68 -56.42 -18.93
C GLU A 299 -3.71 -57.52 -17.86
N GLU A 300 -3.14 -58.69 -18.17
CA GLU A 300 -3.17 -59.89 -17.30
C GLU A 300 -2.65 -59.60 -15.87
N SER A 301 -1.62 -58.75 -15.75
CA SER A 301 -1.03 -58.38 -14.46
C SER A 301 -1.99 -57.57 -13.59
N ILE A 302 -2.86 -56.75 -14.19
CA ILE A 302 -3.83 -55.93 -13.48
C ILE A 302 -5.01 -56.78 -13.00
N ILE A 303 -5.45 -57.75 -13.81
CA ILE A 303 -6.49 -58.71 -13.44
C ILE A 303 -6.07 -59.48 -12.18
N LEU A 304 -4.86 -60.04 -12.18
CA LEU A 304 -4.33 -60.80 -11.05
C LEU A 304 -4.20 -59.95 -9.78
N LEU A 305 -3.79 -58.68 -9.91
CA LEU A 305 -3.77 -57.72 -8.80
C LEU A 305 -5.17 -57.42 -8.26
N ALA A 306 -6.16 -57.21 -9.14
CA ALA A 306 -7.53 -56.91 -8.75
C ALA A 306 -8.18 -58.08 -8.00
N GLU A 307 -8.03 -59.31 -8.49
CA GLU A 307 -8.54 -60.52 -7.83
C GLU A 307 -7.90 -60.75 -6.45
N SER A 308 -6.58 -60.57 -6.35
CA SER A 308 -5.86 -60.68 -5.08
C SER A 308 -6.33 -59.63 -4.05
N LEU A 309 -6.52 -58.38 -4.50
CA LEU A 309 -6.99 -57.29 -3.66
C LEU A 309 -8.42 -57.52 -3.15
N ASP A 310 -9.33 -57.96 -4.02
CA ASP A 310 -10.72 -58.28 -3.63
C ASP A 310 -10.78 -59.46 -2.66
N THR A 311 -9.96 -60.49 -2.89
CA THR A 311 -9.86 -61.65 -1.99
C THR A 311 -9.39 -61.23 -0.59
N GLN A 312 -8.28 -60.48 -0.52
CA GLN A 312 -7.73 -60.01 0.76
C GLN A 312 -8.70 -59.07 1.48
N TRP A 313 -9.34 -58.13 0.76
CA TRP A 313 -10.28 -57.20 1.37
C TRP A 313 -11.49 -57.90 2.00
N ASN A 314 -12.03 -58.92 1.33
CA ASN A 314 -13.14 -59.73 1.84
C ASN A 314 -12.76 -60.58 3.08
N GLU A 315 -11.48 -60.89 3.29
CA GLU A 315 -11.02 -61.53 4.53
C GLU A 315 -11.08 -60.56 5.73
N TYR A 316 -10.69 -59.30 5.53
CA TYR A 316 -10.64 -58.28 6.59
C TYR A 316 -11.99 -57.61 6.87
N HIS A 317 -12.86 -57.48 5.86
CA HIS A 317 -14.07 -56.67 5.96
C HIS A 317 -15.30 -57.42 5.40
N LYS A 318 -16.29 -57.68 6.27
CA LYS A 318 -17.47 -58.52 5.97
C LYS A 318 -18.79 -57.76 5.84
N ASP A 319 -18.80 -56.44 5.97
CA ASP A 319 -20.02 -55.63 5.80
C ASP A 319 -20.34 -55.50 4.30
N GLN A 320 -21.62 -55.77 3.98
CA GLN A 320 -22.18 -55.83 2.63
C GLN A 320 -22.06 -54.51 1.84
N ARG A 321 -21.90 -53.37 2.52
CA ARG A 321 -21.80 -52.05 1.88
C ARG A 321 -20.45 -51.79 1.23
N TYR A 322 -19.41 -52.52 1.62
CA TYR A 322 -18.03 -52.30 1.14
C TYR A 322 -17.32 -53.60 0.77
N SER A 323 -18.04 -54.70 0.48
CA SER A 323 -17.40 -56.01 0.22
C SER A 323 -16.62 -56.07 -1.09
N ASN A 324 -16.95 -55.24 -2.07
CA ASN A 324 -16.35 -55.34 -3.40
C ASN A 324 -15.24 -54.31 -3.58
N ALA A 325 -13.99 -54.76 -3.53
CA ALA A 325 -12.83 -53.91 -3.80
C ALA A 325 -12.47 -54.01 -5.28
N LYS A 326 -12.60 -52.90 -6.02
CA LYS A 326 -12.31 -52.84 -7.45
C LYS A 326 -11.23 -51.82 -7.73
N ILE A 327 -10.29 -52.19 -8.59
CA ILE A 327 -9.30 -51.25 -9.15
C ILE A 327 -10.00 -50.46 -10.27
N LYS A 328 -9.90 -49.13 -10.19
CA LYS A 328 -10.35 -48.22 -11.25
C LYS A 328 -9.20 -47.34 -11.69
N PHE A 329 -9.00 -47.22 -13.00
CA PHE A 329 -7.93 -46.39 -13.57
C PHE A 329 -8.28 -44.89 -13.51
N ASN A 330 -9.54 -44.55 -13.83
CA ASN A 330 -10.03 -43.19 -13.73
C ASN A 330 -11.53 -43.18 -13.38
N ASN A 331 -12.03 -42.07 -12.83
CA ASN A 331 -13.47 -41.89 -12.70
C ASN A 331 -14.03 -41.46 -14.07
N SER A 332 -15.10 -42.09 -14.52
CA SER A 332 -15.79 -41.75 -15.79
C SER A 332 -16.58 -40.44 -15.72
N ASP A 333 -16.71 -39.85 -14.53
CA ASP A 333 -17.42 -38.60 -14.33
C ASP A 333 -16.58 -37.38 -14.74
N LEU A 334 -17.20 -36.49 -15.55
CA LEU A 334 -16.57 -35.29 -16.07
C LEU A 334 -16.04 -34.38 -14.95
N GLU A 335 -16.79 -34.24 -13.85
CA GLU A 335 -16.39 -33.37 -12.74
C GLU A 335 -15.06 -33.85 -12.12
N THR A 336 -14.89 -35.18 -11.99
CA THR A 336 -13.63 -35.76 -11.51
C THR A 336 -12.48 -35.56 -12.50
N ILE A 337 -12.75 -35.65 -13.80
CA ILE A 337 -11.75 -35.39 -14.85
C ILE A 337 -11.29 -33.94 -14.79
N LEU A 338 -12.22 -32.99 -14.67
CA LEU A 338 -11.91 -31.55 -14.57
C LEU A 338 -11.08 -31.22 -13.32
N LYS A 339 -11.32 -31.90 -12.19
CA LYS A 339 -10.51 -31.76 -10.96
C LYS A 339 -9.05 -32.21 -11.12
N LYS A 340 -8.74 -33.05 -12.12
CA LYS A 340 -7.40 -33.58 -12.40
C LYS A 340 -6.65 -32.80 -13.49
N VAL A 341 -7.27 -31.79 -14.11
CA VAL A 341 -6.60 -31.01 -15.17
C VAL A 341 -5.46 -30.20 -14.56
N GLU A 342 -4.24 -30.49 -14.99
CA GLU A 342 -3.01 -29.79 -14.59
C GLU A 342 -2.42 -29.02 -15.78
N VAL A 343 -1.81 -27.87 -15.50
CA VAL A 343 -1.09 -27.09 -16.53
C VAL A 343 0.37 -27.53 -16.59
N THR A 344 0.86 -27.80 -17.79
CA THR A 344 2.24 -28.22 -18.05
C THR A 344 2.96 -27.25 -18.98
N PHE A 345 4.27 -27.09 -18.80
CA PHE A 345 5.11 -26.13 -19.52
C PHE A 345 6.13 -26.83 -20.42
N SER A 346 6.22 -26.39 -21.68
CA SER A 346 7.14 -26.89 -22.71
C SER A 346 7.45 -25.79 -23.74
N PRO A 347 8.56 -25.88 -24.52
CA PRO A 347 9.60 -26.91 -24.47
C PRO A 347 10.51 -26.78 -23.24
N THR A 348 11.09 -27.89 -22.80
CA THR A 348 12.11 -27.90 -21.73
C THR A 348 13.42 -28.45 -22.27
N GLN A 349 14.52 -28.39 -21.50
CA GLN A 349 15.79 -29.03 -21.87
C GLN A 349 15.68 -30.56 -21.94
N THR A 350 14.58 -31.12 -21.43
CA THR A 350 14.28 -32.56 -21.45
C THR A 350 13.10 -32.84 -22.38
N THR A 351 12.88 -34.10 -22.73
CA THR A 351 11.69 -34.52 -23.50
C THR A 351 10.39 -34.50 -22.71
N ARG A 352 10.43 -34.20 -21.40
CA ARG A 352 9.23 -34.10 -20.54
C ARG A 352 8.79 -32.64 -20.35
N SER A 353 7.48 -32.44 -20.28
CA SER A 353 6.90 -31.17 -19.82
C SER A 353 7.10 -31.01 -18.31
N PHE A 354 7.28 -29.77 -17.86
CA PHE A 354 7.38 -29.47 -16.44
C PHE A 354 6.01 -29.10 -15.87
N LYS A 355 5.73 -29.49 -14.64
CA LYS A 355 4.57 -29.02 -13.87
C LYS A 355 4.83 -27.64 -13.26
N SER A 356 3.78 -26.97 -12.78
CA SER A 356 3.91 -25.70 -12.06
C SER A 356 4.84 -25.80 -10.85
N GLU A 357 4.84 -26.94 -10.16
CA GLU A 357 5.73 -27.28 -9.04
C GLU A 357 7.20 -27.47 -9.46
N GLU A 358 7.49 -27.60 -10.75
CA GLU A 358 8.87 -27.78 -11.24
C GLU A 358 9.47 -26.47 -11.77
N LEU A 359 8.68 -25.39 -11.78
CA LEU A 359 9.14 -24.06 -12.11
C LEU A 359 9.93 -23.45 -10.95
N GLY A 360 10.90 -22.58 -11.25
CA GLY A 360 11.54 -21.74 -10.23
C GLY A 360 10.53 -20.76 -9.60
N ASP A 361 10.77 -20.33 -8.36
CA ASP A 361 9.78 -19.58 -7.57
C ASP A 361 9.27 -18.30 -8.23
N GLY A 362 10.12 -17.58 -8.96
CA GLY A 362 9.70 -16.39 -9.72
C GLY A 362 8.75 -16.71 -10.88
N LEU A 363 8.95 -17.84 -11.57
CA LEU A 363 8.04 -18.30 -12.63
C LEU A 363 6.72 -18.82 -12.06
N ARG A 364 6.76 -19.45 -10.88
CA ARG A 364 5.54 -19.91 -10.17
C ARG A 364 4.61 -18.74 -9.84
N SER A 365 5.14 -17.63 -9.33
CA SER A 365 4.32 -16.45 -9.01
C SER A 365 3.78 -15.78 -10.26
N LEU A 366 4.58 -15.66 -11.32
CA LEU A 366 4.10 -15.14 -12.60
C LEU A 366 2.97 -16.00 -13.15
N PHE A 367 3.10 -17.33 -13.10
CA PHE A 367 2.05 -18.24 -13.54
C PHE A 367 0.78 -18.08 -12.72
N TYR A 368 0.90 -17.99 -11.40
CA TYR A 368 -0.23 -17.80 -10.50
C TYR A 368 -0.99 -16.49 -10.81
N LEU A 369 -0.27 -15.38 -10.90
CA LEU A 369 -0.86 -14.08 -11.27
C LEU A 369 -1.53 -14.13 -12.65
N SER A 370 -0.93 -14.86 -13.60
CA SER A 370 -1.51 -15.05 -14.93
C SER A 370 -2.83 -15.83 -14.89
N ILE A 371 -2.95 -16.84 -14.02
CA ILE A 371 -4.20 -17.57 -13.82
C ILE A 371 -5.27 -16.65 -13.21
N VAL A 372 -4.92 -15.88 -12.17
CA VAL A 372 -5.85 -14.94 -11.54
C VAL A 372 -6.34 -13.89 -12.53
N ASP A 373 -5.43 -13.30 -13.32
CA ASP A 373 -5.80 -12.34 -14.37
C ASP A 373 -6.71 -12.98 -15.43
N THR A 374 -6.38 -14.21 -15.88
CA THR A 374 -7.22 -14.97 -16.82
C THR A 374 -8.61 -15.21 -16.27
N MET A 375 -8.71 -15.60 -15.00
CA MET A 375 -9.97 -15.80 -14.30
C MET A 375 -10.82 -14.53 -14.26
N LEU A 376 -10.21 -13.40 -13.90
CA LEU A 376 -10.91 -12.11 -13.84
C LEU A 376 -11.32 -11.63 -15.24
N ASN A 377 -10.47 -11.83 -16.27
CA ASN A 377 -10.82 -11.52 -17.66
C ASN A 377 -11.99 -12.36 -18.18
N ILE A 378 -12.11 -13.62 -17.73
CA ILE A 378 -13.24 -14.48 -18.08
C ILE A 378 -14.50 -14.00 -17.33
N GLU A 379 -14.40 -13.71 -16.04
CA GLU A 379 -15.50 -13.16 -15.24
C GLU A 379 -16.03 -11.85 -15.85
N GLU A 380 -15.16 -10.93 -16.24
CA GLU A 380 -15.52 -9.69 -16.93
C GLU A 380 -16.31 -9.95 -18.22
N LYS A 381 -15.83 -10.85 -19.08
CA LYS A 381 -16.56 -11.24 -20.31
C LYS A 381 -17.92 -11.87 -20.01
N ILE A 382 -18.02 -12.69 -18.96
CA ILE A 382 -19.30 -13.26 -18.52
C ILE A 382 -20.25 -12.13 -18.12
N MET A 383 -19.76 -11.15 -17.35
CA MET A 383 -20.53 -9.98 -16.94
C MET A 383 -21.00 -9.17 -18.16
N GLU A 384 -20.12 -8.86 -19.11
CA GLU A 384 -20.46 -8.16 -20.36
C GLU A 384 -21.55 -8.89 -21.16
N GLU A 385 -21.47 -10.22 -21.27
CA GLU A 385 -22.50 -11.03 -21.94
C GLU A 385 -23.84 -11.00 -21.19
N ILE A 386 -23.81 -11.07 -19.86
CA ILE A 386 -25.01 -11.00 -19.04
C ILE A 386 -25.66 -9.61 -19.17
N ILE A 387 -24.88 -8.53 -19.11
CA ILE A 387 -25.38 -7.16 -19.29
C ILE A 387 -26.00 -6.99 -20.68
N SER A 388 -25.27 -7.39 -21.74
CA SER A 388 -25.70 -7.14 -23.12
C SER A 388 -26.82 -8.06 -23.61
N LYS A 389 -26.89 -9.32 -23.12
CA LYS A 389 -27.78 -10.37 -23.65
C LYS A 389 -28.68 -11.02 -22.60
N GLY A 390 -28.58 -10.61 -21.34
CA GLY A 390 -29.33 -11.16 -20.20
C GLY A 390 -28.87 -12.55 -19.74
N ARG A 391 -27.91 -13.17 -20.43
CA ARG A 391 -27.32 -14.48 -20.08
C ARG A 391 -25.97 -14.67 -20.76
N SER A 392 -25.07 -15.43 -20.14
CA SER A 392 -23.86 -15.89 -20.84
C SER A 392 -24.17 -17.03 -21.81
N LYS A 393 -23.50 -17.01 -22.97
CA LYS A 393 -23.63 -18.06 -23.99
C LYS A 393 -22.76 -19.28 -23.66
N TYR A 394 -21.61 -19.04 -23.05
CA TYR A 394 -20.55 -20.04 -22.88
C TYR A 394 -20.37 -20.50 -21.43
N PHE A 395 -20.97 -19.80 -20.47
CA PHE A 395 -20.77 -20.05 -19.05
C PHE A 395 -22.10 -20.16 -18.29
N ASP A 396 -22.17 -21.08 -17.33
CA ASP A 396 -23.36 -21.29 -16.48
C ASP A 396 -23.23 -20.63 -15.09
N LEU A 397 -22.08 -20.02 -14.78
CA LEU A 397 -21.78 -19.46 -13.47
C LEU A 397 -21.96 -17.93 -13.43
N LEU A 398 -22.58 -17.42 -12.36
CA LEU A 398 -22.63 -15.99 -12.07
C LEU A 398 -21.33 -15.56 -11.37
N PRO A 399 -20.57 -14.59 -11.92
CA PRO A 399 -19.37 -14.08 -11.27
C PRO A 399 -19.66 -13.39 -9.93
N PRO A 400 -18.65 -13.30 -9.04
CA PRO A 400 -18.72 -12.45 -7.85
C PRO A 400 -18.99 -11.00 -8.21
N ILE A 401 -19.66 -10.29 -7.29
CA ILE A 401 -19.95 -8.85 -7.41
C ILE A 401 -18.66 -8.03 -7.21
N LEU A 402 -17.82 -8.48 -6.28
CA LEU A 402 -16.51 -7.90 -6.01
C LEU A 402 -15.49 -9.00 -5.73
N THR A 403 -14.33 -8.92 -6.38
CA THR A 403 -13.17 -9.78 -6.13
C THR A 403 -11.98 -8.95 -5.68
N ILE A 404 -11.58 -9.12 -4.42
CA ILE A 404 -10.40 -8.50 -3.81
C ILE A 404 -9.20 -9.42 -4.01
N VAL A 405 -8.19 -8.97 -4.75
CA VAL A 405 -6.93 -9.70 -4.95
C VAL A 405 -5.90 -9.19 -3.96
N ALA A 406 -5.58 -9.98 -2.94
CA ALA A 406 -4.61 -9.64 -1.91
C ALA A 406 -3.27 -10.36 -2.17
N VAL A 407 -2.22 -9.60 -2.48
CA VAL A 407 -0.87 -10.12 -2.77
C VAL A 407 0.09 -9.73 -1.67
N GLU A 408 0.60 -10.73 -0.97
CA GLU A 408 1.55 -10.54 0.11
C GLU A 408 2.99 -10.66 -0.39
N GLU A 409 3.82 -9.67 -0.06
CA GLU A 409 5.24 -9.55 -0.39
C GLU A 409 5.63 -10.12 -1.78
N PRO A 410 5.13 -9.53 -2.89
CA PRO A 410 5.44 -10.02 -4.24
C PRO A 410 6.94 -9.91 -4.59
N GLU A 411 7.73 -9.16 -3.83
CA GLU A 411 9.19 -9.10 -3.93
C GLU A 411 9.88 -10.42 -3.55
N ASN A 412 9.25 -11.28 -2.75
CA ASN A 412 9.84 -12.54 -2.31
C ASN A 412 10.08 -13.48 -3.50
N HIS A 413 11.36 -13.85 -3.69
CA HIS A 413 11.85 -14.71 -4.77
C HIS A 413 11.66 -14.17 -6.21
N ILE A 414 11.49 -12.85 -6.38
CA ILE A 414 11.33 -12.19 -7.68
C ILE A 414 12.40 -11.10 -7.88
N SER A 415 12.95 -10.99 -9.09
CA SER A 415 13.91 -9.92 -9.40
C SER A 415 13.22 -8.55 -9.50
N PRO A 416 13.91 -7.43 -9.19
CA PRO A 416 13.31 -6.09 -9.26
C PRO A 416 12.74 -5.71 -10.63
N GLN A 417 13.23 -6.29 -11.72
CA GLN A 417 12.73 -6.07 -13.09
C GLN A 417 11.37 -6.75 -13.32
N ILE A 418 11.20 -7.99 -12.83
CA ILE A 418 9.94 -8.72 -12.94
C ILE A 418 8.89 -8.09 -12.03
N LEU A 419 9.30 -7.59 -10.87
CA LEU A 419 8.40 -6.93 -9.91
C LEU A 419 7.65 -5.75 -10.53
N GLY A 420 8.30 -4.97 -11.41
CA GLY A 420 7.62 -3.92 -12.16
C GLY A 420 6.44 -4.45 -13.00
N ARG A 421 6.61 -5.59 -13.68
CA ARG A 421 5.53 -6.22 -14.46
C ARG A 421 4.41 -6.73 -13.55
N VAL A 422 4.75 -7.28 -12.38
CA VAL A 422 3.77 -7.75 -11.40
C VAL A 422 2.87 -6.60 -10.92
N ILE A 423 3.48 -5.47 -10.53
CA ILE A 423 2.73 -4.30 -10.05
C ILE A 423 1.85 -3.71 -11.17
N GLU A 424 2.34 -3.61 -12.41
CA GLU A 424 1.51 -3.15 -13.54
C GLU A 424 0.33 -4.08 -13.84
N ARG A 425 0.49 -5.40 -13.67
CA ARG A 425 -0.62 -6.34 -13.79
C ARG A 425 -1.63 -6.19 -12.65
N LEU A 426 -1.17 -5.99 -11.41
CA LEU A 426 -2.06 -5.71 -10.29
C LEU A 426 -2.82 -4.40 -10.47
N LYS A 427 -2.21 -3.35 -11.02
CA LYS A 427 -2.93 -2.13 -11.43
C LYS A 427 -4.01 -2.45 -12.45
N THR A 428 -3.68 -3.22 -13.49
CA THR A 428 -4.67 -3.60 -14.51
C THR A 428 -5.85 -4.37 -13.90
N ILE A 429 -5.57 -5.27 -12.96
CA ILE A 429 -6.61 -6.02 -12.22
C ILE A 429 -7.45 -5.09 -11.34
N ALA A 430 -6.81 -4.20 -10.58
CA ALA A 430 -7.44 -3.25 -9.68
C ALA A 430 -8.46 -2.32 -10.37
N TYR A 431 -8.21 -1.93 -11.62
CA TYR A 431 -9.11 -1.03 -12.36
C TYR A 431 -10.23 -1.75 -13.12
N LYS A 432 -10.39 -3.06 -12.95
CA LYS A 432 -11.57 -3.78 -13.48
C LYS A 432 -12.80 -3.45 -12.65
N LEU A 433 -13.98 -3.46 -13.29
CA LEU A 433 -15.24 -3.03 -12.67
C LEU A 433 -15.59 -3.79 -11.39
N ASN A 434 -15.28 -5.08 -11.30
CA ASN A 434 -15.63 -5.94 -10.16
C ASN A 434 -14.41 -6.35 -9.33
N SER A 435 -13.33 -5.58 -9.33
CA SER A 435 -12.10 -5.96 -8.63
C SER A 435 -11.43 -4.82 -7.90
N GLN A 436 -10.72 -5.16 -6.82
CA GLN A 436 -9.76 -4.31 -6.15
C GLN A 436 -8.52 -5.13 -5.84
N SER A 437 -7.35 -4.49 -5.77
CA SER A 437 -6.09 -5.14 -5.41
C SER A 437 -5.51 -4.55 -4.14
N VAL A 438 -5.01 -5.42 -3.27
CA VAL A 438 -4.27 -5.05 -2.07
C VAL A 438 -2.89 -5.67 -2.18
N VAL A 439 -1.83 -4.88 -2.06
CA VAL A 439 -0.46 -5.37 -2.10
C VAL A 439 0.26 -4.99 -0.82
N THR A 440 0.93 -5.93 -0.18
CA THR A 440 1.80 -5.64 0.97
C THR A 440 3.25 -5.61 0.52
N SER A 441 4.07 -4.75 1.13
CA SER A 441 5.50 -4.75 0.88
C SER A 441 6.29 -4.14 2.04
N HIS A 442 7.55 -4.58 2.14
CA HIS A 442 8.59 -3.93 2.94
C HIS A 442 9.76 -3.44 2.06
N SER A 443 9.55 -3.35 0.73
CA SER A 443 10.58 -3.06 -0.27
C SER A 443 10.43 -1.67 -0.88
N PRO A 444 11.50 -0.86 -0.85
CA PRO A 444 11.62 0.38 -1.62
C PRO A 444 11.25 0.24 -3.11
N SER A 445 11.50 -0.93 -3.70
CA SER A 445 11.24 -1.19 -5.12
C SER A 445 9.75 -1.24 -5.46
N ILE A 446 8.87 -1.54 -4.50
CA ILE A 446 7.41 -1.57 -4.72
C ILE A 446 6.81 -0.19 -4.51
N ILE A 447 7.24 0.50 -3.44
CA ILE A 447 6.78 1.86 -3.11
C ILE A 447 6.94 2.80 -4.30
N LYS A 448 8.09 2.75 -4.98
CA LYS A 448 8.40 3.55 -6.18
C LYS A 448 7.42 3.37 -7.35
N ARG A 449 6.56 2.35 -7.30
CA ARG A 449 5.66 1.96 -8.40
C ARG A 449 4.18 2.09 -8.04
N ILE A 450 3.87 2.43 -6.80
CA ILE A 450 2.50 2.67 -6.32
C ILE A 450 2.34 4.19 -6.17
N ASP A 451 1.18 4.73 -6.52
CA ASP A 451 0.91 6.15 -6.27
C ASP A 451 0.96 6.41 -4.76
N PRO A 452 1.71 7.40 -4.28
CA PRO A 452 1.74 7.76 -2.87
C PRO A 452 0.35 7.93 -2.22
N THR A 453 -0.67 8.41 -2.95
CA THR A 453 -2.07 8.48 -2.44
C THR A 453 -2.64 7.12 -2.03
N ASN A 454 -2.18 6.05 -2.68
CA ASN A 454 -2.68 4.70 -2.51
C ASN A 454 -1.92 3.92 -1.42
N ILE A 455 -0.96 4.56 -0.75
CA ILE A 455 -0.16 3.94 0.29
C ILE A 455 -0.87 4.09 1.65
N ARG A 456 -0.95 2.98 2.38
CA ARG A 456 -1.29 2.93 3.81
C ARG A 456 -0.05 2.45 4.54
N TYR A 457 0.53 3.33 5.34
CA TYR A 457 1.75 3.07 6.09
C TYR A 457 1.43 2.45 7.45
N PHE A 458 1.94 1.24 7.68
CA PHE A 458 1.76 0.43 8.89
C PHE A 458 3.00 0.53 9.76
N ARG A 459 2.81 0.88 11.03
CA ARG A 459 3.87 0.97 12.01
C ARG A 459 3.45 0.35 13.34
N THR A 460 4.37 -0.33 14.00
CA THR A 460 4.19 -0.76 15.38
C THR A 460 4.61 0.36 16.33
N CYS A 461 3.71 0.79 17.20
CA CYS A 461 3.96 1.83 18.19
C CYS A 461 4.18 1.19 19.56
N ARG A 462 5.44 1.20 20.04
CA ARG A 462 5.82 0.57 21.32
C ARG A 462 5.09 1.17 22.52
N ASN A 463 4.84 2.49 22.52
CA ASN A 463 4.22 3.19 23.65
C ASN A 463 2.77 2.76 23.90
N ILE A 464 2.05 2.37 22.85
CA ILE A 464 0.65 1.92 22.92
C ILE A 464 0.50 0.41 22.69
N GLU A 465 1.61 -0.31 22.50
CA GLU A 465 1.67 -1.76 22.23
C GLU A 465 0.78 -2.22 21.06
N CYS A 466 0.50 -1.33 20.10
CA CYS A 466 -0.43 -1.55 18.98
C CYS A 466 0.16 -1.11 17.64
N SER A 467 -0.44 -1.59 16.55
CA SER A 467 -0.20 -1.07 15.21
C SER A 467 -0.99 0.20 14.94
N GLU A 468 -0.34 1.22 14.41
CA GLU A 468 -0.97 2.40 13.81
C GLU A 468 -0.87 2.34 12.29
N ILE A 469 -1.88 2.93 11.64
CA ILE A 469 -1.93 3.07 10.19
C ILE A 469 -2.06 4.55 9.86
N ARG A 470 -1.23 5.03 8.95
CA ARG A 470 -1.24 6.40 8.46
C ARG A 470 -1.40 6.40 6.94
N ALA A 471 -2.24 7.28 6.43
CA ALA A 471 -2.26 7.60 5.00
C ALA A 471 -1.40 8.85 4.77
N LEU A 472 -0.85 8.96 3.57
CA LEU A 472 -0.18 10.21 3.17
C LEU A 472 -1.21 11.31 3.01
N THR A 473 -1.13 12.33 3.86
CA THR A 473 -1.93 13.54 3.68
C THR A 473 -1.24 14.43 2.65
N LEU A 474 -1.60 14.28 1.39
CA LEU A 474 -1.07 15.15 0.35
C LEU A 474 -1.80 16.50 0.35
N PRO A 475 -1.10 17.61 0.10
CA PRO A 475 -1.72 18.91 -0.15
C PRO A 475 -2.79 18.81 -1.23
N ASN A 476 -3.80 19.69 -1.18
CA ASN A 476 -4.82 19.71 -2.23
C ASN A 476 -4.16 19.99 -3.60
N GLU A 477 -4.33 19.07 -4.56
CA GLU A 477 -3.68 19.12 -5.87
C GLU A 477 -3.98 20.41 -6.64
N GLU A 478 -5.20 20.94 -6.52
CA GLU A 478 -5.63 22.15 -7.22
C GLU A 478 -5.11 23.44 -6.56
N LYS A 479 -5.05 23.48 -5.22
CA LYS A 479 -4.65 24.68 -4.46
C LYS A 479 -3.15 24.78 -4.25
N GLU A 480 -2.47 23.65 -4.13
CA GLU A 480 -1.06 23.54 -3.72
C GLU A 480 -0.27 22.58 -4.63
N ALA A 481 -0.52 22.64 -5.94
CA ALA A 481 0.05 21.75 -6.97
C ALA A 481 1.59 21.56 -6.88
N ILE A 482 2.34 22.62 -6.58
CA ILE A 482 3.80 22.56 -6.44
C ILE A 482 4.19 21.72 -5.22
N GLN A 483 3.51 21.91 -4.09
CA GLN A 483 3.77 21.16 -2.86
C GLN A 483 3.37 19.70 -3.03
N PHE A 484 2.21 19.45 -3.65
CA PHE A 484 1.74 18.11 -3.99
C PHE A 484 2.77 17.36 -4.82
N LYS A 485 3.25 17.98 -5.91
CA LYS A 485 4.27 17.37 -6.78
C LYS A 485 5.58 17.15 -6.03
N TYR A 486 6.02 18.09 -5.21
CA TYR A 486 7.26 17.94 -4.45
C TYR A 486 7.21 16.77 -3.47
N ILE A 487 6.15 16.64 -2.66
CA ILE A 487 6.01 15.53 -1.71
C ILE A 487 5.90 14.19 -2.45
N LYS A 488 5.14 14.15 -3.56
CA LYS A 488 5.00 12.95 -4.38
C LYS A 488 6.34 12.47 -4.95
N GLU A 489 7.12 13.39 -5.51
CA GLU A 489 8.45 13.09 -6.06
C GLU A 489 9.45 12.72 -4.95
N ALA A 490 9.41 13.41 -3.80
CA ALA A 490 10.27 13.13 -2.64
C ALA A 490 10.08 11.69 -2.11
N VAL A 491 8.82 11.29 -1.89
CA VAL A 491 8.46 9.95 -1.43
C VAL A 491 8.87 8.88 -2.45
N THR A 492 8.79 9.20 -3.74
CA THR A 492 9.20 8.31 -4.83
C THR A 492 10.71 8.22 -4.95
N ALA A 493 11.44 9.32 -4.72
CA ALA A 493 12.90 9.35 -4.77
C ALA A 493 13.52 8.59 -3.60
N TYR A 494 12.98 8.79 -2.39
CA TYR A 494 13.52 8.28 -1.12
C TYR A 494 12.51 7.38 -0.36
N PRO A 495 12.05 6.26 -0.96
CA PRO A 495 11.11 5.33 -0.32
C PRO A 495 11.67 4.68 0.95
N GLU A 496 12.98 4.72 1.17
CA GLU A 496 13.65 4.22 2.37
C GLU A 496 13.13 4.92 3.63
N LEU A 497 12.60 6.15 3.52
CA LEU A 497 12.02 6.90 4.64
C LEU A 497 10.94 6.11 5.39
N TYR A 498 10.15 5.28 4.71
CA TYR A 498 9.09 4.48 5.35
C TYR A 498 9.63 3.39 6.26
N PHE A 499 10.87 2.97 6.04
CA PHE A 499 11.51 1.90 6.81
C PHE A 499 12.57 2.42 7.77
N ALA A 500 12.80 3.73 7.80
CA ALA A 500 13.74 4.31 8.74
C ALA A 500 13.18 4.27 10.17
N LYS A 501 14.03 3.94 11.15
CA LYS A 501 13.73 4.25 12.55
C LYS A 501 13.88 5.74 12.82
N LEU A 502 14.84 6.38 12.14
CA LEU A 502 15.13 7.80 12.18
C LEU A 502 15.51 8.28 10.79
N VAL A 503 14.88 9.35 10.33
CA VAL A 503 15.25 10.05 9.09
C VAL A 503 16.17 11.22 9.43
N VAL A 504 17.32 11.30 8.78
CA VAL A 504 18.25 12.42 8.89
C VAL A 504 18.14 13.25 7.62
N LEU A 505 17.62 14.46 7.74
CA LEU A 505 17.48 15.38 6.61
C LEU A 505 18.74 16.23 6.47
N GLY A 506 19.35 16.27 5.28
CA GLY A 506 20.49 17.14 4.94
C GLY A 506 20.19 17.99 3.69
N GLU A 507 20.98 19.01 3.36
CA GLU A 507 20.72 19.80 2.14
C GLU A 507 21.22 19.10 0.87
N GLY A 508 22.31 18.31 0.95
CA GLY A 508 22.91 17.64 -0.21
C GLY A 508 23.53 16.25 0.04
N ASP A 509 24.24 15.78 -0.98
CA ASP A 509 24.88 14.45 -1.01
C ASP A 509 26.13 14.36 -0.11
N SER A 510 26.72 15.50 0.26
CA SER A 510 27.89 15.55 1.14
C SER A 510 27.56 15.02 2.53
N GLU A 511 26.38 15.37 3.03
CA GLU A 511 25.84 14.97 4.32
C GLU A 511 25.70 13.46 4.40
N GLU A 512 25.22 12.81 3.33
CA GLU A 512 25.12 11.35 3.28
C GLU A 512 26.50 10.68 3.49
N ILE A 513 27.54 11.18 2.83
CA ILE A 513 28.88 10.57 2.88
C ILE A 513 29.55 10.85 4.24
N ILE A 514 29.50 12.10 4.70
CA ILE A 514 30.17 12.52 5.93
C ILE A 514 29.50 11.89 7.16
N LEU A 515 28.17 11.96 7.25
CA LEU A 515 27.44 11.45 8.42
C LEU A 515 27.53 9.93 8.52
N LYS A 516 27.47 9.19 7.40
CA LYS A 516 27.71 7.73 7.40
C LYS A 516 29.08 7.39 7.97
N LYS A 517 30.14 8.07 7.52
CA LYS A 517 31.49 7.85 8.02
C LYS A 517 31.61 8.16 9.52
N MET A 518 31.02 9.26 9.99
CA MET A 518 31.03 9.61 11.42
C MET A 518 30.30 8.57 12.29
N LEU A 519 29.18 8.04 11.81
CA LEU A 519 28.42 6.98 12.50
C LEU A 519 29.21 5.67 12.58
N GLU A 520 29.89 5.29 11.49
CA GLU A 520 30.79 4.13 11.47
C GLU A 520 31.93 4.26 12.49
N LEU A 521 32.56 5.44 12.56
CA LEU A 521 33.69 5.70 13.46
C LEU A 521 33.31 5.66 14.95
N LYS A 522 32.06 6.00 15.30
CA LYS A 522 31.58 5.87 16.69
C LYS A 522 31.39 4.42 17.14
N ASN A 523 31.52 3.45 16.23
CA ASN A 523 31.45 2.01 16.51
C ASN A 523 30.28 1.63 17.44
N THR A 524 29.15 2.31 17.25
CA THR A 524 27.92 1.97 17.94
C THR A 524 27.36 0.71 17.31
N LYS A 525 26.72 -0.17 18.08
CA LYS A 525 25.91 -1.30 17.56
C LYS A 525 24.69 -0.84 16.72
N ILE A 526 24.66 0.42 16.30
CA ILE A 526 23.64 1.01 15.48
C ILE A 526 23.87 0.51 14.07
N ASP A 527 22.90 -0.24 13.57
CA ASP A 527 22.88 -0.62 12.18
C ASP A 527 22.58 0.64 11.36
N THR A 528 23.57 1.12 10.61
CA THR A 528 23.42 2.31 9.75
C THR A 528 22.33 2.12 8.70
N SER A 529 21.89 0.88 8.44
CA SER A 529 20.74 0.60 7.59
C SER A 529 19.38 0.97 8.20
N GLU A 530 19.31 1.20 9.52
CA GLU A 530 18.09 1.66 10.20
C GLU A 530 17.91 3.18 10.15
N ILE A 531 18.92 3.91 9.67
CA ILE A 531 18.91 5.36 9.48
C ILE A 531 18.83 5.67 7.99
N SER A 532 17.87 6.50 7.59
CA SER A 532 17.82 7.04 6.24
C SER A 532 18.31 8.47 6.23
N ILE A 533 19.47 8.72 5.61
CA ILE A 533 19.96 10.07 5.36
C ILE A 533 19.40 10.52 4.01
N VAL A 534 18.52 11.51 4.02
CA VAL A 534 17.76 11.97 2.85
C VAL A 534 18.16 13.41 2.53
N PRO A 535 18.73 13.67 1.34
CA PRO A 535 19.02 15.02 0.91
C PRO A 535 17.73 15.74 0.49
N LEU A 536 17.56 16.97 0.95
CA LEU A 536 16.40 17.83 0.71
C LEU A 536 16.43 18.46 -0.69
N GLY A 537 17.60 18.52 -1.35
CA GLY A 537 17.73 19.09 -2.70
C GLY A 537 17.46 20.61 -2.78
N GLY A 538 17.40 21.29 -1.64
CA GLY A 538 17.25 22.75 -1.52
C GLY A 538 15.81 23.29 -1.39
N ARG A 539 15.68 24.33 -0.53
CA ARG A 539 14.57 25.30 -0.32
C ARG A 539 13.19 24.80 0.16
N HIS A 540 12.97 23.51 0.38
CA HIS A 540 11.63 22.99 0.73
C HIS A 540 11.61 22.03 1.94
N VAL A 541 12.32 22.41 3.01
CA VAL A 541 12.43 21.64 4.27
C VAL A 541 11.06 21.31 4.88
N ASN A 542 10.13 22.27 4.80
CA ASN A 542 8.78 22.17 5.37
C ASN A 542 7.98 20.99 4.84
N HIS A 543 8.09 20.68 3.54
CA HIS A 543 7.32 19.60 2.95
C HIS A 543 7.73 18.24 3.53
N PHE A 544 9.02 18.03 3.79
CA PHE A 544 9.51 16.83 4.46
C PHE A 544 9.13 16.81 5.94
N TRP A 545 9.21 17.93 6.64
CA TRP A 545 8.79 18.00 8.06
C TRP A 545 7.30 17.65 8.21
N ARG A 546 6.44 18.25 7.37
CA ARG A 546 5.00 17.93 7.35
C ARG A 546 4.77 16.45 7.04
N LEU A 547 5.39 15.94 5.97
CA LEU A 547 5.30 14.54 5.56
C LEU A 547 5.67 13.57 6.70
N LEU A 548 6.82 13.80 7.34
CA LEU A 548 7.34 12.91 8.38
C LEU A 548 6.51 13.04 9.67
N ASN A 549 6.01 14.24 10.00
CA ASN A 549 5.05 14.44 11.09
C ASN A 549 3.73 13.69 10.85
N ASP A 550 3.16 13.77 9.63
CA ASP A 550 1.91 13.09 9.27
C ASP A 550 2.05 11.56 9.35
N LEU A 551 3.19 11.04 8.89
CA LEU A 551 3.56 9.62 8.99
C LEU A 551 4.05 9.22 10.39
N ASN A 552 4.23 10.20 11.29
CA ASN A 552 4.81 10.05 12.62
C ASN A 552 6.22 9.41 12.61
N ILE A 553 7.00 9.61 11.55
CA ILE A 553 8.35 9.06 11.42
C ILE A 553 9.32 10.00 12.14
N PRO A 554 10.11 9.52 13.12
CA PRO A 554 11.09 10.36 13.80
C PRO A 554 12.12 10.92 12.81
N PHE A 555 12.45 12.20 12.93
CA PHE A 555 13.46 12.83 12.08
C PHE A 555 14.29 13.88 12.82
N ILE A 556 15.43 14.22 12.23
CA ILE A 556 16.34 15.28 12.66
C ILE A 556 16.91 15.95 11.42
N THR A 557 17.14 17.27 11.46
CA THR A 557 17.52 18.05 10.27
C THR A 557 18.84 18.76 10.48
N LEU A 558 19.72 18.68 9.48
CA LEU A 558 20.93 19.48 9.35
C LEU A 558 20.76 20.43 8.16
N LEU A 559 20.78 21.73 8.43
CA LEU A 559 20.69 22.80 7.42
C LEU A 559 22.02 23.53 7.26
N ASP A 560 22.24 24.11 6.09
CA ASP A 560 23.38 24.99 5.89
C ASP A 560 23.15 26.33 6.58
N PHE A 561 24.15 26.79 7.34
CA PHE A 561 24.06 28.09 8.00
C PHE A 561 24.20 29.24 7.00
N ASP A 562 24.92 29.01 5.91
CA ASP A 562 25.10 29.92 4.77
C ASP A 562 25.53 31.33 5.21
N ARG A 563 26.39 31.47 6.23
CA ARG A 563 26.74 32.79 6.80
C ARG A 563 27.17 33.78 5.72
N GLU A 564 26.59 34.98 5.77
CA GLU A 564 26.78 36.07 4.79
C GLU A 564 26.44 35.73 3.32
N ARG A 565 25.81 34.59 3.01
CA ARG A 565 25.12 34.42 1.71
C ARG A 565 23.73 35.04 1.77
N ASP A 566 23.15 35.30 0.60
CA ASP A 566 21.76 35.75 0.51
C ASP A 566 20.82 34.75 1.22
N GLY A 567 19.98 35.27 2.12
CA GLY A 567 19.10 34.46 2.99
C GLY A 567 19.82 33.65 4.08
N GLY A 568 21.14 33.77 4.22
CA GLY A 568 21.98 33.06 5.20
C GLY A 568 21.92 33.60 6.63
N GLY A 569 22.50 32.86 7.57
CA GLY A 569 22.60 33.25 8.99
C GLY A 569 21.23 33.49 9.63
N TRP A 570 20.93 34.74 10.01
CA TRP A 570 19.63 35.12 10.57
C TRP A 570 18.46 34.83 9.62
N GLY A 571 18.68 34.88 8.30
CA GLY A 571 17.67 34.48 7.31
C GLY A 571 17.29 33.00 7.43
N ARG A 572 18.27 32.11 7.62
CA ARG A 572 18.05 30.66 7.81
C ARG A 572 17.39 30.35 9.15
N ILE A 573 17.77 31.06 10.22
CA ILE A 573 17.10 30.94 11.53
C ILE A 573 15.63 31.36 11.43
N LYS A 574 15.36 32.54 10.85
CA LYS A 574 14.00 33.01 10.61
C LYS A 574 13.19 31.99 9.80
N TYR A 575 13.79 31.45 8.74
CA TYR A 575 13.16 30.45 7.89
C TYR A 575 12.81 29.19 8.68
N ALA A 576 13.74 28.62 9.45
CA ALA A 576 13.49 27.43 10.28
C ALA A 576 12.35 27.65 11.28
N ILE A 577 12.35 28.77 12.00
CA ILE A 577 11.28 29.12 12.95
C ILE A 577 9.93 29.26 12.23
N GLN A 578 9.91 29.94 11.07
CA GLN A 578 8.70 30.09 10.27
C GLN A 578 8.14 28.71 9.85
N GLN A 579 9.00 27.79 9.41
CA GLN A 579 8.56 26.45 9.02
C GLN A 579 8.09 25.61 10.23
N LEU A 580 8.70 25.76 11.40
CA LEU A 580 8.22 25.09 12.63
C LEU A 580 6.80 25.58 13.00
N ILE A 581 6.57 26.89 12.94
CA ILE A 581 5.25 27.49 13.21
C ILE A 581 4.20 26.98 12.21
N GLU A 582 4.55 26.89 10.93
CA GLU A 582 3.66 26.35 9.89
C GLU A 582 3.32 24.87 10.10
N ASN A 583 4.21 24.11 10.75
CA ASN A 583 3.99 22.71 11.13
C ASN A 583 3.26 22.53 12.48
N GLY A 584 2.70 23.60 13.03
CA GLY A 584 1.84 23.54 14.23
C GLY A 584 2.57 23.79 15.55
N GLU A 585 3.85 24.13 15.54
CA GLU A 585 4.58 24.48 16.77
C GLU A 585 4.12 25.82 17.36
N ASN A 586 4.16 25.91 18.69
CA ASN A 586 3.65 27.09 19.38
C ASN A 586 4.57 28.30 19.19
N ARG A 587 4.12 29.23 18.34
CA ARG A 587 4.79 30.52 18.09
C ARG A 587 5.23 31.26 19.35
N LYS A 588 4.41 31.27 20.41
CA LYS A 588 4.74 32.02 21.64
C LYS A 588 5.94 31.41 22.36
N LYS A 589 6.09 30.08 22.28
CA LYS A 589 7.22 29.35 22.88
C LYS A 589 8.48 29.50 22.03
N LEU A 590 8.35 29.48 20.70
CA LEU A 590 9.48 29.64 19.77
C LEU A 590 10.08 31.05 19.73
N LEU A 591 9.26 32.07 20.01
CA LEU A 591 9.66 33.48 20.01
C LEU A 591 9.82 34.04 21.43
N ASP A 592 9.86 33.18 22.44
CA ASP A 592 10.08 33.60 23.82
C ASP A 592 11.55 33.96 24.02
N THR A 593 11.81 35.17 24.51
CA THR A 593 13.16 35.67 24.79
C THR A 593 13.21 36.23 26.20
N ASP A 594 14.42 36.50 26.72
CA ASP A 594 14.59 37.08 28.07
C ASP A 594 13.85 38.43 28.23
N ASP A 595 13.64 39.15 27.12
CA ASP A 595 12.92 40.43 27.06
C ASP A 595 11.41 40.28 26.77
N GLY A 596 10.91 39.04 26.68
CA GLY A 596 9.51 38.67 26.37
C GLY A 596 9.32 38.06 24.97
N VAL A 597 8.06 37.86 24.58
CA VAL A 597 7.72 37.26 23.27
C VAL A 597 7.91 38.27 22.13
N LEU A 598 8.72 37.90 21.14
CA LEU A 598 9.06 38.74 20.00
C LEU A 598 7.81 39.13 19.18
N SER A 599 7.70 40.41 18.80
CA SER A 599 6.57 40.89 18.01
C SER A 599 6.63 40.41 16.55
N LYS A 600 5.49 40.47 15.84
CA LYS A 600 5.44 40.05 14.42
C LYS A 600 6.40 40.86 13.54
N LYS A 601 6.50 42.17 13.78
CA LYS A 601 7.38 43.05 13.00
C LYS A 601 8.85 42.73 13.24
N GLU A 602 9.24 42.55 14.50
CA GLU A 602 10.63 42.19 14.86
C GLU A 602 11.03 40.84 14.25
N PHE A 603 10.10 39.87 14.22
CA PHE A 603 10.36 38.57 13.62
C PHE A 603 10.48 38.67 12.10
N ASP A 604 9.62 39.46 11.46
CA ASP A 604 9.69 39.71 10.02
C ASP A 604 11.03 40.36 9.63
N ASP A 605 11.58 41.23 10.49
CA ASP A 605 12.85 41.93 10.27
C ASP A 605 14.09 41.13 10.70
N MET A 606 13.95 39.92 11.28
CA MET A 606 15.04 39.11 11.84
C MET A 606 16.22 38.89 10.87
N HIS A 607 15.91 38.64 9.59
CA HIS A 607 16.90 38.46 8.53
C HIS A 607 17.84 39.67 8.30
N THR A 608 17.47 40.86 8.78
CA THR A 608 18.28 42.09 8.65
C THR A 608 19.21 42.34 9.83
N TRP A 609 19.14 41.50 10.87
CA TRP A 609 19.93 41.71 12.08
C TRP A 609 21.42 41.49 11.82
N THR A 610 22.25 42.40 12.33
CA THR A 610 23.70 42.39 12.11
C THR A 610 24.49 41.93 13.35
N ASN A 611 23.83 41.79 14.49
CA ASN A 611 24.46 41.33 15.73
C ASN A 611 24.50 39.80 15.79
N TYR A 612 25.67 39.20 15.60
CA TYR A 612 25.86 37.74 15.69
C TYR A 612 26.13 37.24 17.12
N LYS A 613 26.21 38.11 18.14
CA LYS A 613 26.53 37.67 19.52
C LYS A 613 25.45 36.76 20.13
N ASN A 614 24.19 37.03 19.80
CA ASN A 614 23.05 36.32 20.40
C ASN A 614 22.57 35.14 19.53
N ILE A 615 23.19 34.90 18.37
CA ILE A 615 22.74 33.90 17.41
C ILE A 615 22.88 32.47 17.95
N GLY A 616 23.86 32.24 18.84
CA GLY A 616 24.08 30.95 19.48
C GLY A 616 22.88 30.47 20.30
N GLY A 617 22.23 31.36 21.04
CA GLY A 617 21.03 31.01 21.82
C GLY A 617 19.84 30.60 20.95
N TRP A 618 19.69 31.20 19.77
CA TRP A 618 18.67 30.79 18.80
C TRP A 618 18.97 29.44 18.16
N ILE A 619 20.25 29.15 17.89
CA ILE A 619 20.69 27.84 17.42
C ILE A 619 20.40 26.78 18.48
N GLU A 620 20.80 27.01 19.74
CA GLU A 620 20.52 26.08 20.85
C GLU A 620 19.03 25.81 21.06
N MET A 621 18.20 26.85 20.92
CA MET A 621 16.74 26.69 20.97
C MET A 621 16.22 25.80 19.83
N LEU A 622 16.69 26.02 18.59
CA LEU A 622 16.31 25.22 17.42
C LEU A 622 16.80 23.76 17.49
N GLU A 623 17.95 23.50 18.12
CA GLU A 623 18.43 22.15 18.38
C GLU A 623 17.48 21.37 19.30
N GLY A 624 16.78 22.05 20.21
CA GLY A 624 15.70 21.49 21.03
C GLY A 624 14.47 21.04 20.23
N TYR A 625 14.36 21.50 18.99
CA TYR A 625 13.37 21.09 17.99
C TYR A 625 13.97 20.21 16.88
N ASP A 626 15.13 19.60 17.12
CA ASP A 626 15.80 18.71 16.18
C ASP A 626 16.28 19.38 14.88
N VAL A 627 16.49 20.70 14.91
CA VAL A 627 17.01 21.51 13.80
C VAL A 627 18.42 21.99 14.11
N TYR A 628 19.40 21.49 13.38
CA TYR A 628 20.81 21.77 13.53
C TYR A 628 21.37 22.49 12.30
N PHE A 629 22.50 23.17 12.47
CA PHE A 629 23.15 23.90 11.39
C PHE A 629 24.60 23.46 11.18
N SER A 630 24.99 23.33 9.91
CA SER A 630 26.38 23.21 9.51
C SER A 630 27.00 24.61 9.47
N ALA A 631 27.88 24.89 10.44
CA ALA A 631 28.51 26.19 10.61
C ALA A 631 30.01 26.10 10.30
N PRO A 632 30.62 27.16 9.72
CA PRO A 632 30.06 28.50 9.53
C PRO A 632 29.34 28.74 8.18
N LEU A 633 29.47 27.87 7.18
CA LEU A 633 28.85 28.07 5.86
C LEU A 633 27.97 26.88 5.49
N ASP A 634 28.59 25.77 5.07
CA ASP A 634 27.96 24.49 4.80
C ASP A 634 28.81 23.38 5.43
N ILE A 635 28.35 22.12 5.31
CA ILE A 635 29.07 20.97 5.86
C ILE A 635 30.46 20.80 5.23
N ASP A 636 30.60 21.13 3.94
CA ASP A 636 31.86 21.01 3.19
C ASP A 636 32.91 21.98 3.74
N PHE A 637 32.52 23.24 3.96
CA PHE A 637 33.40 24.24 4.56
C PHE A 637 33.74 23.88 6.00
N ALA A 638 32.77 23.38 6.78
CA ALA A 638 33.02 22.90 8.13
C ALA A 638 34.11 21.80 8.15
N MET A 639 34.00 20.80 7.26
CA MET A 639 35.03 19.77 7.10
C MET A 639 36.39 20.37 6.72
N LEU A 640 36.42 21.30 5.77
CA LEU A 640 37.65 21.95 5.33
C LEU A 640 38.37 22.70 6.46
N THR A 641 37.65 23.24 7.45
CA THR A 641 38.27 23.92 8.58
C THR A 641 39.11 23.00 9.48
N LYS A 642 38.78 21.70 9.53
CA LYS A 642 39.47 20.69 10.33
C LYS A 642 40.43 19.83 9.52
N PHE A 643 40.04 19.44 8.31
CA PHE A 643 40.76 18.48 7.46
C PHE A 643 41.53 19.10 6.29
N LYS A 644 41.84 20.40 6.35
CA LYS A 644 42.52 21.14 5.27
C LYS A 644 43.75 20.41 4.73
N GLU A 645 44.65 20.00 5.63
CA GLU A 645 45.93 19.40 5.22
C GLU A 645 45.72 18.01 4.59
N GLN A 646 44.76 17.23 5.10
CA GLN A 646 44.38 15.94 4.53
C GLN A 646 43.76 16.09 3.14
N TYR A 647 42.90 17.10 2.91
CA TYR A 647 42.40 17.40 1.56
C TYR A 647 43.51 17.83 0.61
N ILE A 648 44.49 18.61 1.08
CA ILE A 648 45.64 19.00 0.26
C ILE A 648 46.52 17.79 -0.05
N ALA A 649 46.69 16.86 0.89
CA ALA A 649 47.46 15.64 0.71
C ALA A 649 46.89 14.72 -0.38
N THR A 650 45.58 14.79 -0.65
CA THR A 650 44.95 14.00 -1.71
C THR A 650 45.20 14.53 -3.13
N LEU A 651 45.94 15.63 -3.26
CA LEU A 651 46.24 16.25 -4.55
C LEU A 651 47.55 15.69 -5.13
N ALA A 652 47.54 15.36 -6.42
CA ALA A 652 48.78 15.10 -7.14
C ALA A 652 49.61 16.39 -7.31
N ASP A 653 50.91 16.25 -7.59
CA ASP A 653 51.87 17.38 -7.66
C ASP A 653 51.49 18.50 -8.65
N ASN A 654 50.70 18.18 -9.67
CA ASN A 654 50.22 19.12 -10.70
C ASN A 654 48.84 19.74 -10.39
N GLU A 655 48.19 19.34 -9.31
CA GLU A 655 46.84 19.79 -8.94
C GLU A 655 46.87 20.99 -7.97
N GLY A 656 45.70 21.49 -7.58
CA GLY A 656 45.55 22.60 -6.63
C GLY A 656 45.43 24.01 -7.23
N PRO A 657 45.03 24.99 -6.42
CA PRO A 657 44.94 26.41 -6.79
C PRO A 657 46.29 26.97 -7.26
N PHE A 658 46.25 27.85 -8.25
CA PHE A 658 47.44 28.37 -8.93
C PHE A 658 47.50 29.90 -8.90
N ILE A 659 48.69 30.45 -8.66
CA ILE A 659 48.99 31.87 -8.81
C ILE A 659 49.98 32.05 -9.95
N LYS A 660 49.56 32.80 -10.98
CA LYS A 660 50.38 33.04 -12.18
C LYS A 660 51.73 33.65 -11.80
N GLY A 661 52.81 32.98 -12.20
CA GLY A 661 54.20 33.40 -11.93
C GLY A 661 54.81 32.88 -10.64
N TYR A 662 54.03 32.20 -9.77
CA TYR A 662 54.49 31.72 -8.45
C TYR A 662 54.08 30.27 -8.15
N GLY A 663 53.59 29.53 -9.14
CA GLY A 663 53.25 28.11 -8.97
C GLY A 663 51.93 27.85 -8.22
N LYS A 664 51.83 26.66 -7.63
CA LYS A 664 50.65 26.20 -6.88
C LYS A 664 50.68 26.74 -5.45
N ILE A 665 49.52 27.02 -4.86
CA ILE A 665 49.47 27.64 -3.52
C ILE A 665 50.00 26.73 -2.41
N HIS A 666 49.88 25.40 -2.54
CA HIS A 666 50.46 24.46 -1.58
C HIS A 666 51.96 24.19 -1.80
N LYS A 667 52.51 24.58 -2.96
CA LYS A 667 53.94 24.48 -3.33
C LYS A 667 54.36 25.75 -4.10
N PRO A 668 54.44 26.91 -3.44
CA PRO A 668 54.69 28.17 -4.13
C PRO A 668 56.17 28.34 -4.46
N GLU A 669 56.46 28.73 -5.70
CA GLU A 669 57.81 29.04 -6.19
C GLU A 669 58.09 30.54 -6.03
N VAL A 670 58.41 30.97 -4.80
CA VAL A 670 58.70 32.39 -4.49
C VAL A 670 60.20 32.64 -4.49
N LYS A 671 60.68 33.51 -5.38
CA LYS A 671 62.08 33.94 -5.45
C LYS A 671 62.41 34.95 -4.34
N GLU A 672 63.66 34.99 -3.87
CA GLU A 672 64.13 35.99 -2.90
C GLU A 672 63.84 37.42 -3.41
N GLY A 673 63.10 38.21 -2.63
CA GLY A 673 62.69 39.59 -2.95
C GLY A 673 61.24 39.76 -3.41
N ASP A 674 60.57 38.70 -3.85
CA ASP A 674 59.21 38.77 -4.41
C ASP A 674 58.08 38.55 -3.38
N GLN A 675 58.42 38.35 -2.10
CA GLN A 675 57.46 38.02 -1.03
C GLN A 675 56.30 39.03 -0.94
N SER A 676 56.60 40.33 -1.12
CA SER A 676 55.58 41.39 -1.06
C SER A 676 54.60 41.34 -2.24
N THR A 677 55.09 40.99 -3.44
CA THR A 677 54.30 40.84 -4.66
C THR A 677 53.42 39.60 -4.59
N TYR A 678 53.99 38.47 -4.14
CA TYR A 678 53.24 37.24 -3.89
C TYR A 678 52.11 37.46 -2.90
N THR A 679 52.39 38.12 -1.77
CA THR A 679 51.38 38.42 -0.73
C THR A 679 50.24 39.29 -1.27
N LYS A 680 50.54 40.28 -2.13
CA LYS A 680 49.50 41.10 -2.78
C LYS A 680 48.61 40.28 -3.72
N LEU A 681 49.20 39.37 -4.51
CA LEU A 681 48.47 38.51 -5.42
C LEU A 681 47.62 37.46 -4.68
N LEU A 682 48.16 36.89 -3.60
CA LEU A 682 47.44 35.97 -2.72
C LEU A 682 46.23 36.68 -2.09
N ASN A 683 46.41 37.87 -1.53
CA ASN A 683 45.30 38.66 -0.98
C ASN A 683 44.24 39.02 -2.04
N LYS A 684 44.65 39.29 -3.28
CA LYS A 684 43.72 39.50 -4.40
C LYS A 684 42.93 38.23 -4.72
N ARG A 685 43.59 37.06 -4.68
CA ARG A 685 42.95 35.75 -4.88
C ARG A 685 41.95 35.44 -3.77
N ILE A 686 42.32 35.64 -2.50
CA ILE A 686 41.43 35.49 -1.33
C ILE A 686 40.16 36.32 -1.52
N LYS A 687 40.28 37.61 -1.87
CA LYS A 687 39.11 38.47 -2.10
C LYS A 687 38.21 37.96 -3.24
N SER A 688 38.82 37.47 -4.32
CA SER A 688 38.09 36.91 -5.47
C SER A 688 37.34 35.63 -5.10
N ASP A 689 37.98 34.69 -4.41
CA ASP A 689 37.36 33.42 -4.02
C ASP A 689 36.34 33.57 -2.89
N LEU A 690 36.57 34.52 -1.97
CA LEU A 690 35.59 34.93 -0.96
C LEU A 690 34.32 35.41 -1.64
N ARG A 691 34.44 36.31 -2.63
CA ARG A 691 33.27 36.82 -3.37
C ARG A 691 32.57 35.72 -4.17
N ALA A 692 33.33 34.84 -4.82
CA ALA A 692 32.75 33.69 -5.52
C ALA A 692 31.98 32.76 -4.57
N THR A 693 32.49 32.55 -3.35
CA THR A 693 31.88 31.66 -2.35
C THR A 693 30.62 32.25 -1.74
N LEU A 694 30.60 33.56 -1.47
CA LEU A 694 29.46 34.27 -0.89
C LEU A 694 28.40 34.69 -1.95
N LYS A 695 28.72 34.57 -3.24
CA LYS A 695 27.91 35.02 -4.39
C LYS A 695 27.76 36.54 -4.44
N ASP A 696 27.21 37.04 -5.55
CA ASP A 696 27.09 38.48 -5.82
C ASP A 696 26.09 39.22 -4.91
N GLU A 697 25.16 38.50 -4.29
CA GLU A 697 24.18 39.09 -3.37
C GLU A 697 24.58 38.91 -1.90
N GLY A 698 25.68 38.21 -1.63
CA GLY A 698 26.20 38.00 -0.27
C GLY A 698 27.01 39.19 0.28
N GLY A 699 27.42 39.06 1.54
CA GLY A 699 28.22 40.02 2.31
C GLY A 699 29.68 40.17 1.84
N ASP A 700 30.45 40.96 2.59
CA ASP A 700 31.85 41.29 2.32
C ASP A 700 32.86 40.38 3.04
N GLY A 701 32.36 39.39 3.79
CA GLY A 701 33.11 38.48 4.63
C GLY A 701 33.54 39.07 5.97
N ALA A 702 32.94 40.17 6.44
CA ALA A 702 33.35 40.82 7.70
C ALA A 702 33.30 39.90 8.93
N THR A 703 32.40 38.90 8.95
CA THR A 703 32.24 37.95 10.06
C THR A 703 33.19 36.77 10.00
N TYR A 704 33.95 36.60 8.90
CA TYR A 704 34.96 35.55 8.74
C TYR A 704 36.32 35.98 9.27
N THR A 705 36.98 35.09 10.00
CA THR A 705 38.37 35.25 10.45
C THR A 705 39.33 35.25 9.27
N ALA A 706 40.53 35.78 9.46
CA ALA A 706 41.56 35.77 8.40
C ALA A 706 41.87 34.34 7.90
N LYS A 707 41.92 33.36 8.82
CA LYS A 707 42.12 31.94 8.48
C LYS A 707 40.99 31.37 7.63
N GLU A 708 39.73 31.65 7.99
CA GLU A 708 38.58 31.17 7.20
C GLU A 708 38.54 31.82 5.81
N LYS A 709 38.94 33.09 5.68
CA LYS A 709 39.06 33.76 4.38
C LYS A 709 40.08 33.07 3.48
N GLU A 710 41.21 32.62 4.03
CA GLU A 710 42.21 31.84 3.28
C GLU A 710 41.65 30.48 2.82
N LEU A 711 40.81 29.83 3.63
CA LEU A 711 40.16 28.57 3.26
C LEU A 711 39.23 28.71 2.05
N MET A 712 38.68 29.89 1.77
CA MET A 712 37.79 30.12 0.62
C MET A 712 38.43 29.78 -0.72
N ILE A 713 39.76 29.92 -0.84
CA ILE A 713 40.49 29.50 -2.05
C ILE A 713 40.35 27.99 -2.25
N TRP A 714 40.56 27.24 -1.18
CA TRP A 714 40.49 25.78 -1.17
C TRP A 714 39.05 25.30 -1.31
N TYR A 715 38.11 25.98 -0.67
CA TYR A 715 36.69 25.69 -0.82
C TYR A 715 36.23 25.85 -2.28
N ASN A 716 36.60 26.96 -2.93
CA ASN A 716 36.30 27.16 -4.34
C ASN A 716 36.92 26.06 -5.21
N TYR A 717 38.17 25.69 -4.93
CA TYR A 717 38.85 24.62 -5.68
C TYR A 717 38.20 23.24 -5.52
N PHE A 718 37.92 22.82 -4.27
CA PHE A 718 37.44 21.48 -3.94
C PHE A 718 35.94 21.28 -4.11
N PHE A 719 35.13 22.30 -3.86
CA PHE A 719 33.67 22.12 -3.71
C PHE A 719 32.84 22.94 -4.70
N LEU A 720 33.39 24.01 -5.28
CA LEU A 720 32.72 24.77 -6.35
C LEU A 720 33.14 24.30 -7.76
N ASN A 721 34.41 23.93 -7.94
CA ASN A 721 34.95 23.52 -9.25
C ASN A 721 35.13 22.00 -9.40
N ARG A 722 35.00 21.23 -8.32
CA ARG A 722 35.06 19.76 -8.29
C ARG A 722 33.76 19.21 -7.69
N GLY A 723 33.49 17.92 -7.88
CA GLY A 723 32.29 17.28 -7.32
C GLY A 723 32.43 17.07 -5.81
N LYS A 724 31.56 17.72 -5.02
CA LYS A 724 31.54 17.63 -3.55
C LYS A 724 31.59 16.18 -3.03
N PRO A 725 30.76 15.24 -3.52
CA PRO A 725 30.75 13.86 -3.01
C PRO A 725 32.06 13.12 -3.27
N THR A 726 32.67 13.33 -4.44
CA THR A 726 33.92 12.69 -4.83
C THR A 726 35.07 13.12 -3.93
N THR A 727 35.15 14.42 -3.62
CA THR A 727 36.20 14.97 -2.77
C THR A 727 36.18 14.37 -1.37
N HIS A 728 34.99 14.18 -0.77
CA HIS A 728 34.86 13.54 0.54
C HIS A 728 35.20 12.05 0.52
N ARG A 729 34.82 11.32 -0.54
CA ARG A 729 35.17 9.90 -0.68
C ARG A 729 36.68 9.69 -0.77
N VAL A 730 37.37 10.55 -1.53
CA VAL A 730 38.83 10.48 -1.66
C VAL A 730 39.49 10.74 -0.30
N LEU A 731 39.06 11.78 0.43
CA LEU A 731 39.55 12.06 1.78
C LEU A 731 39.47 10.80 2.67
N PHE A 732 38.30 10.17 2.76
CA PHE A 732 38.10 9.02 3.64
C PHE A 732 38.76 7.73 3.16
N THR A 733 39.07 7.61 1.86
CA THR A 733 39.79 6.46 1.31
C THR A 733 41.29 6.56 1.59
N GLU A 734 41.84 7.77 1.50
CA GLU A 734 43.29 7.99 1.65
C GLU A 734 43.73 8.21 3.09
N ASN A 735 42.79 8.41 4.03
CA ASN A 735 43.07 8.71 5.43
C ASN A 735 42.24 7.78 6.34
N GLU A 736 42.70 6.54 6.51
CA GLU A 736 42.02 5.53 7.36
C GLU A 736 42.16 5.80 8.87
N ASP A 737 43.06 6.71 9.26
CA ASP A 737 43.40 7.07 10.64
C ASP A 737 42.50 8.15 11.26
N ILE A 738 41.58 8.74 10.48
CA ILE A 738 40.62 9.74 10.96
C ILE A 738 39.74 9.16 12.08
N VAL A 739 39.71 9.83 13.23
CA VAL A 739 38.83 9.49 14.36
C VAL A 739 37.67 10.47 14.49
N PHE A 740 36.61 10.06 15.22
CA PHE A 740 35.41 10.88 15.36
C PHE A 740 35.69 12.26 15.97
N GLU A 741 36.62 12.32 16.92
CA GLU A 741 36.96 13.53 17.67
C GLU A 741 37.64 14.60 16.79
N ASP A 742 38.09 14.25 15.58
CA ASP A 742 38.71 15.19 14.63
C ASP A 742 37.67 16.04 13.87
N PHE A 743 36.41 15.59 13.82
CA PHE A 743 35.35 16.25 13.06
C PHE A 743 34.94 17.60 13.67
N PRO A 744 34.30 18.51 12.92
CA PRO A 744 33.76 19.76 13.47
C PRO A 744 32.79 19.53 14.64
N GLU A 745 32.89 20.34 15.70
CA GLU A 745 32.10 20.19 16.94
C GLU A 745 30.58 20.18 16.69
N CYS A 746 30.09 20.99 15.75
CA CYS A 746 28.68 21.03 15.36
C CYS A 746 28.20 19.67 14.81
N LEU A 747 29.02 19.00 14.00
CA LEU A 747 28.72 17.68 13.44
C LEU A 747 28.88 16.58 14.49
N GLN A 748 29.86 16.69 15.38
CA GLN A 748 30.01 15.77 16.51
C GLN A 748 28.76 15.77 17.39
N LYS A 749 28.29 16.96 17.76
CA LYS A 749 27.05 17.14 18.53
C LYS A 749 25.85 16.53 17.81
N PHE A 750 25.69 16.83 16.51
CA PHE A 750 24.61 16.30 15.69
C PHE A 750 24.59 14.76 15.64
N VAL A 751 25.74 14.13 15.38
CA VAL A 751 25.85 12.66 15.32
C VAL A 751 25.62 12.02 16.69
N ASN A 752 26.08 12.64 17.77
CA ASN A 752 25.77 12.16 19.12
C ASN A 752 24.25 12.22 19.42
N THR A 753 23.55 13.26 18.96
CA THR A 753 22.08 13.33 19.08
C THR A 753 21.38 12.26 18.24
N ILE A 754 21.86 11.98 17.02
CA ILE A 754 21.36 10.87 16.18
C ILE A 754 21.45 9.55 16.95
N ILE A 755 22.62 9.26 17.53
CA ILE A 755 22.87 8.05 18.33
C ILE A 755 21.93 7.99 19.55
N ALA A 756 21.71 9.11 20.24
CA ALA A 756 20.85 9.18 21.41
C ALA A 756 19.36 8.95 21.09
N LYS A 757 18.90 9.31 19.89
CA LYS A 757 17.49 9.09 19.46
C LYS A 757 17.18 7.66 19.04
N ILE A 758 18.20 6.91 18.63
CA ILE A 758 18.03 5.54 18.14
C ILE A 758 18.04 4.52 19.28
N ASN A 759 18.86 4.78 20.30
CA ASN A 759 18.91 4.00 21.54
C ASN A 759 17.68 4.27 22.40
#